data_AF-A0A6P8BAZ6-F1
#
_entry.id   AF-A0A6P8BAZ6-F1
#
_cell.length_a   1.000
_cell.length_b   1.000
_cell.length_c   1.000
_cell.angle_alpha   90.00
_cell.angle_beta   90.00
_cell.angle_gamma   90.00
#
_symmetry.space_group_name_H-M   'P 1'
#
loop_
_entity.id
_entity.type
_entity.pdbx_description
1 polymer ?
#
loop_
_entity_poly.entity_id
_entity_poly.type
_entity_poly.pdbx_seq_one_letter_code
_entity_poly.pdbx_strand_id
1 'polypeptide(L)'
;MRVRSSLISASIQEAIASPNDATKRRNKLFRLLFWIIEFLSLLRLRLARYRPADFRALRKHVWKLDEDEYICSFQPGADESALKPIGDLGYSGSTFFTTANSKYLIKSLPRRFEHQFFTHDLLEPYIGHMRANPHSLLVRIADMVFTPQATLGGILGTAPTHHIVMENLMYGKQDDRWETYDLKPNDYFFPERDIMDGALVPNSVLDKLVDEFKDKVKVTTEQKAQLLSDLEKDTELLSRNNAIDYSLFLVRYPADVQASVISSDADAWRTGMKDRQGKWVYRVVVLDFFWARHKFHARAMTGLVKLFNKVAHRGPMSITANPSEYRERFLGMDLQTLHHIPFSDSMRAHLPHRRRFLIWLGYATSAGVMFWLLYIVVRLLAFAQLFGKLGPHAGIAVTQLQLLEAYDNHTAKELVIPRIIHQIYHNWKDPESKELPEDWAAARQTCIDQNPGWDVKIWHSQDSLAFIANEYPWFLSTYEGYKYPIQRVDVMRYFLIRKYGGIYIDLDNGCEASLEPLRSLPAFTTDGGLGALSNNIIGAQPDHPWTRMLTENLEAYNWNWLLPYARVMYNSGQWYLTAMWEQYHATLRGGSVPPYAGSDWAKLHRVMMDEREGADRWVFWNHAGHGGTWGAGDDWFWAWLGRHWIEVVVESIAAVVALLTSFVCCLRCWRRRLRRIVDRGYKHAKFEDDVDVELLGGRHG
;
A
#
# COMPACT_ATOMS: atom_id res chain seq x y z
N MET A 1 -2.86 -24.76 -11.85
CA MET A 1 -3.21 -24.56 -10.42
C MET A 1 -2.07 -24.92 -9.46
N ARG A 2 -1.76 -26.21 -9.19
CA ARG A 2 -0.86 -26.68 -8.09
C ARG A 2 0.30 -25.74 -7.67
N VAL A 3 1.14 -25.26 -8.59
CA VAL A 3 2.26 -24.35 -8.27
C VAL A 3 1.81 -23.02 -7.62
N ARG A 4 0.73 -22.38 -8.10
CA ARG A 4 0.18 -21.15 -7.51
C ARG A 4 -0.25 -21.39 -6.06
N SER A 5 -1.03 -22.44 -5.82
CA SER A 5 -1.52 -22.83 -4.50
C SER A 5 -0.37 -23.18 -3.55
N SER A 6 0.65 -23.89 -4.03
CA SER A 6 1.84 -24.25 -3.24
C SER A 6 2.66 -23.02 -2.81
N LEU A 7 2.86 -22.04 -3.70
CA LEU A 7 3.59 -20.80 -3.37
C LEU A 7 2.82 -19.91 -2.38
N ILE A 8 1.49 -19.80 -2.53
CA ILE A 8 0.63 -19.08 -1.58
C ILE A 8 0.63 -19.77 -0.21
N SER A 9 0.50 -21.11 -0.19
CA SER A 9 0.59 -21.95 1.02
C SER A 9 1.88 -21.71 1.80
N ALA A 10 3.03 -21.72 1.12
CA ALA A 10 4.33 -21.43 1.73
C ALA A 10 4.42 -20.02 2.32
N SER A 11 3.93 -19.00 1.60
CA SER A 11 3.88 -17.62 2.11
C SER A 11 3.03 -17.46 3.38
N ILE A 12 1.91 -18.19 3.49
CA ILE A 12 1.03 -18.14 4.68
C ILE A 12 1.74 -18.81 5.87
N GLN A 13 2.33 -19.99 5.66
CA GLN A 13 3.09 -20.73 6.67
C GLN A 13 4.25 -19.90 7.22
N GLU A 14 5.05 -19.31 6.34
CA GLU A 14 6.21 -18.46 6.68
C GLU A 14 5.82 -17.25 7.55
N ALA A 15 4.64 -16.66 7.31
CA ALA A 15 4.13 -15.52 8.09
C ALA A 15 3.58 -15.89 9.48
N ILE A 16 2.98 -17.09 9.63
CA ILE A 16 2.37 -17.55 10.88
C ILE A 16 3.41 -18.21 11.79
N ALA A 17 4.25 -19.09 11.24
CA ALA A 17 5.25 -19.86 11.98
C ALA A 17 6.50 -19.05 12.37
N SER A 18 6.76 -17.90 11.72
CA SER A 18 7.90 -17.04 12.09
C SER A 18 7.65 -16.31 13.43
N PRO A 19 8.51 -16.52 14.45
CA PRO A 19 8.43 -15.78 15.71
C PRO A 19 8.97 -14.36 15.52
N ASN A 20 8.06 -13.37 15.57
CA ASN A 20 8.28 -11.91 15.55
C ASN A 20 9.52 -11.41 14.80
N ASP A 21 9.30 -10.79 13.63
CA ASP A 21 10.33 -10.30 12.69
C ASP A 21 11.21 -9.15 13.27
N ALA A 22 12.09 -9.52 14.20
CA ALA A 22 13.18 -8.73 14.73
C ALA A 22 14.22 -8.54 13.60
N THR A 23 13.91 -7.59 12.71
CA THR A 23 14.62 -7.35 11.46
C THR A 23 16.12 -7.09 11.68
N LYS A 24 16.92 -8.16 11.60
CA LYS A 24 18.39 -8.11 11.67
C LYS A 24 18.90 -7.03 10.70
N ARG A 25 19.68 -6.07 11.20
CA ARG A 25 20.23 -4.93 10.43
C ARG A 25 20.93 -5.41 9.15
N ARG A 26 20.21 -5.42 8.03
CA ARG A 26 20.74 -5.71 6.68
C ARG A 26 21.11 -4.40 5.97
N ASN A 27 22.19 -4.47 5.18
CA ASN A 27 22.77 -3.34 4.46
C ASN A 27 21.76 -2.65 3.53
N LYS A 28 21.85 -1.31 3.38
CA LYS A 28 20.91 -0.50 2.57
C LYS A 28 20.70 -1.06 1.15
N LEU A 29 21.79 -1.42 0.46
CA LEU A 29 21.75 -1.97 -0.90
C LEU A 29 20.97 -3.28 -1.00
N PHE A 30 21.17 -4.20 -0.05
CA PHE A 30 20.41 -5.45 0.02
C PHE A 30 18.94 -5.20 0.35
N ARG A 31 18.62 -4.21 1.20
CA ARG A 31 17.21 -3.83 1.45
C ARG A 31 16.51 -3.34 0.19
N LEU A 32 17.14 -2.51 -0.63
CA LEU A 32 16.56 -2.11 -1.93
C LEU A 32 16.40 -3.30 -2.88
N LEU A 33 17.38 -4.20 -2.96
CA LEU A 33 17.27 -5.40 -3.80
C LEU A 33 16.15 -6.35 -3.33
N PHE A 34 16.04 -6.59 -2.02
CA PHE A 34 14.92 -7.37 -1.45
C PHE A 34 13.57 -6.66 -1.66
N TRP A 35 13.50 -5.33 -1.51
CA TRP A 35 12.29 -4.56 -1.80
C TRP A 35 11.85 -4.70 -3.27
N ILE A 36 12.79 -4.62 -4.22
CA ILE A 36 12.52 -4.83 -5.65
C ILE A 36 12.07 -6.29 -5.91
N ILE A 37 12.66 -7.29 -5.25
CA ILE A 37 12.27 -8.71 -5.40
C ILE A 37 10.89 -8.98 -4.78
N GLU A 38 10.60 -8.41 -3.61
CA GLU A 38 9.29 -8.49 -2.95
C GLU A 38 8.22 -7.77 -3.79
N PHE A 39 8.52 -6.57 -4.29
CA PHE A 39 7.64 -5.84 -5.22
C PHE A 39 7.39 -6.62 -6.52
N LEU A 40 8.42 -7.18 -7.16
CA LEU A 40 8.28 -7.96 -8.40
C LEU A 40 7.71 -9.37 -8.17
N SER A 41 7.40 -9.78 -6.94
CA SER A 41 6.82 -11.08 -6.66
C SER A 41 5.40 -11.21 -7.24
N LEU A 42 5.20 -12.23 -8.07
CA LEU A 42 3.92 -12.47 -8.77
C LEU A 42 3.02 -13.53 -8.09
N LEU A 43 3.62 -14.49 -7.38
CA LEU A 43 2.92 -15.68 -6.86
C LEU A 43 3.28 -16.04 -5.41
N ARG A 44 4.56 -15.90 -5.00
CA ARG A 44 5.01 -16.02 -3.61
C ARG A 44 5.19 -14.62 -3.03
N LEU A 45 4.12 -14.04 -2.51
CA LEU A 45 4.16 -12.72 -1.89
C LEU A 45 4.75 -12.82 -0.47
N ARG A 46 5.49 -11.82 0.01
CA ARG A 46 5.86 -11.78 1.44
C ARG A 46 4.64 -11.37 2.25
N LEU A 47 4.18 -12.27 3.13
CA LEU A 47 3.11 -12.01 4.08
C LEU A 47 3.70 -11.76 5.47
N ALA A 48 2.96 -11.03 6.30
CA ALA A 48 3.16 -10.91 7.74
C ALA A 48 1.79 -10.97 8.44
N ARG A 49 1.77 -11.23 9.75
CA ARG A 49 0.54 -11.17 10.54
C ARG A 49 0.10 -9.72 10.77
N TYR A 50 -1.17 -9.44 10.52
CA TYR A 50 -1.84 -8.18 10.82
C TYR A 50 -2.27 -8.20 12.29
N ARG A 51 -1.97 -7.14 13.06
CA ARG A 51 -2.30 -7.01 14.50
C ARG A 51 -2.16 -8.32 15.32
N PRO A 52 -1.01 -9.02 15.28
CA PRO A 52 -0.86 -10.36 15.88
C PRO A 52 -1.12 -10.42 17.39
N ALA A 53 -0.96 -9.29 18.10
CA ALA A 53 -1.26 -9.20 19.53
C ALA A 53 -2.76 -9.32 19.83
N ASP A 54 -3.64 -8.74 19.00
CA ASP A 54 -5.09 -8.80 19.20
C ASP A 54 -5.64 -10.20 18.90
N PHE A 55 -5.21 -10.80 17.79
CA PHE A 55 -5.61 -12.18 17.47
C PHE A 55 -5.11 -13.17 18.51
N ARG A 56 -3.86 -13.03 18.98
CA ARG A 56 -3.35 -13.80 20.14
C ARG A 56 -4.18 -13.58 21.40
N ALA A 57 -4.64 -12.34 21.66
CA ALA A 57 -5.48 -12.04 22.80
C ALA A 57 -6.86 -12.70 22.69
N LEU A 58 -7.48 -12.70 21.50
CA LEU A 58 -8.73 -13.43 21.24
C LEU A 58 -8.54 -14.94 21.47
N ARG A 59 -7.58 -15.57 20.79
CA ARG A 59 -7.30 -17.01 20.92
C ARG A 59 -7.05 -17.43 22.37
N LYS A 60 -6.09 -16.79 23.06
CA LYS A 60 -5.66 -17.18 24.41
C LYS A 60 -6.64 -16.77 25.50
N HIS A 61 -7.16 -15.54 25.48
CA HIS A 61 -7.91 -14.98 26.61
C HIS A 61 -9.43 -15.01 26.41
N VAL A 62 -9.93 -14.99 25.17
CA VAL A 62 -11.38 -14.98 24.87
C VAL A 62 -11.91 -16.36 24.48
N TRP A 63 -11.11 -17.21 23.82
CA TRP A 63 -11.56 -18.53 23.32
C TRP A 63 -10.86 -19.74 23.96
N LYS A 64 -9.88 -19.49 24.84
CA LYS A 64 -9.00 -20.47 25.51
C LYS A 64 -8.35 -21.49 24.58
N LEU A 65 -8.08 -21.10 23.32
CA LEU A 65 -7.35 -21.93 22.38
C LEU A 65 -5.90 -22.09 22.83
N ASP A 66 -5.37 -23.31 22.67
CA ASP A 66 -3.96 -23.59 22.91
C ASP A 66 -3.10 -22.95 21.79
N GLU A 67 -2.17 -22.09 22.19
CA GLU A 67 -1.31 -21.33 21.26
C GLU A 67 -0.26 -22.22 20.57
N ASP A 68 0.23 -23.25 21.25
CA ASP A 68 1.25 -24.15 20.70
C ASP A 68 0.59 -25.17 19.75
N GLU A 69 -0.61 -25.64 20.06
CA GLU A 69 -1.47 -26.40 19.14
C GLU A 69 -1.85 -25.57 17.90
N TYR A 70 -2.20 -24.30 18.09
CA TYR A 70 -2.47 -23.37 17.00
C TYR A 70 -1.24 -23.23 16.10
N ILE A 71 -0.05 -22.95 16.64
CA ILE A 71 1.18 -22.80 15.85
C ILE A 71 1.58 -24.10 15.16
N CYS A 72 1.52 -25.24 15.85
CA CYS A 72 1.81 -26.56 15.28
C CYS A 72 0.88 -26.91 14.10
N SER A 73 -0.34 -26.39 14.07
CA SER A 73 -1.28 -26.60 12.95
C SER A 73 -0.79 -26.02 11.60
N PHE A 74 0.21 -25.13 11.61
CA PHE A 74 0.80 -24.52 10.40
C PHE A 74 2.22 -25.03 10.08
N GLN A 75 2.76 -25.96 10.87
CA GLN A 75 4.08 -26.55 10.63
C GLN A 75 3.98 -27.78 9.69
N PRO A 76 4.96 -28.00 8.78
CA PRO A 76 4.97 -29.18 7.93
C PRO A 76 5.09 -30.49 8.72
N GLY A 77 4.35 -31.51 8.30
CA GLY A 77 4.63 -32.89 8.69
C GLY A 77 5.85 -33.43 7.93
N ALA A 78 6.35 -34.61 8.32
CA ALA A 78 7.56 -35.20 7.72
C ALA A 78 7.49 -35.37 6.19
N ASP A 79 6.31 -35.65 5.63
CA ASP A 79 6.07 -35.90 4.20
C ASP A 79 4.97 -35.02 3.55
N GLU A 80 4.42 -34.01 4.25
CA GLU A 80 3.31 -33.19 3.73
C GLU A 80 3.48 -31.67 3.92
N SER A 81 3.02 -30.91 2.91
CA SER A 81 2.85 -29.46 3.02
C SER A 81 1.73 -29.10 4.00
N ALA A 82 2.03 -28.25 4.99
CA ALA A 82 1.16 -27.98 6.15
C ALA A 82 -0.24 -27.42 5.83
N LEU A 83 -0.45 -26.84 4.64
CA LEU A 83 -1.78 -26.41 4.17
C LEU A 83 -2.16 -27.14 2.88
N LYS A 84 -3.36 -27.71 2.86
CA LYS A 84 -3.94 -28.44 1.73
C LYS A 84 -4.99 -27.55 1.03
N PRO A 85 -4.85 -27.24 -0.28
CA PRO A 85 -5.82 -26.43 -1.01
C PRO A 85 -7.11 -27.22 -1.23
N ILE A 86 -8.26 -26.63 -0.90
CA ILE A 86 -9.58 -27.29 -1.00
C ILE A 86 -10.20 -27.10 -2.40
N GLY A 87 -9.66 -26.18 -3.18
CA GLY A 87 -10.22 -25.73 -4.45
C GLY A 87 -10.91 -24.37 -4.32
N ASP A 88 -11.56 -23.94 -5.39
CA ASP A 88 -12.28 -22.67 -5.45
C ASP A 88 -13.75 -22.93 -5.08
N LEU A 89 -14.06 -22.86 -3.77
CA LEU A 89 -15.39 -23.14 -3.20
C LEU A 89 -16.45 -22.05 -3.48
N GLY A 90 -16.38 -21.35 -4.62
CA GLY A 90 -17.44 -20.42 -5.03
C GLY A 90 -16.99 -19.24 -5.91
N TYR A 91 -17.99 -18.49 -6.40
CA TYR A 91 -17.86 -17.38 -7.34
C TYR A 91 -17.05 -16.16 -6.85
N SER A 92 -16.60 -16.14 -5.59
CA SER A 92 -15.85 -15.00 -5.05
C SER A 92 -14.43 -14.85 -5.64
N GLY A 93 -13.87 -15.91 -6.23
CA GLY A 93 -12.48 -15.95 -6.68
C GLY A 93 -11.46 -16.09 -5.53
N SER A 94 -11.94 -16.29 -4.30
CA SER A 94 -11.15 -16.60 -3.12
C SER A 94 -10.71 -18.07 -3.13
N THR A 95 -9.42 -18.32 -3.25
CA THR A 95 -8.84 -19.65 -3.02
C THR A 95 -8.92 -20.01 -1.53
N PHE A 96 -9.27 -21.27 -1.22
CA PHE A 96 -9.33 -21.80 0.14
C PHE A 96 -8.25 -22.86 0.41
N PHE A 97 -7.75 -22.89 1.65
CA PHE A 97 -6.83 -23.91 2.16
C PHE A 97 -7.29 -24.40 3.54
N THR A 98 -6.98 -25.63 3.93
CA THR A 98 -7.09 -26.09 5.33
C THR A 98 -5.73 -26.52 5.87
N THR A 99 -5.52 -26.46 7.19
CA THR A 99 -4.35 -27.04 7.85
C THR A 99 -4.30 -28.55 7.66
N ALA A 100 -3.12 -29.17 7.75
CA ALA A 100 -2.97 -30.61 7.54
C ALA A 100 -3.76 -31.46 8.56
N ASN A 101 -3.98 -30.92 9.77
CA ASN A 101 -4.83 -31.49 10.81
C ASN A 101 -6.32 -31.09 10.70
N SER A 102 -6.70 -30.35 9.65
CA SER A 102 -8.05 -29.85 9.36
C SER A 102 -8.70 -28.95 10.43
N LYS A 103 -7.96 -28.43 11.42
CA LYS A 103 -8.49 -27.55 12.48
C LYS A 103 -8.84 -26.14 12.00
N TYR A 104 -8.08 -25.61 11.03
CA TYR A 104 -8.27 -24.23 10.56
C TYR A 104 -8.50 -24.18 9.05
N LEU A 105 -9.32 -23.22 8.64
CA LEU A 105 -9.65 -22.88 7.26
C LEU A 105 -9.06 -21.50 6.94
N ILE A 106 -8.36 -21.38 5.83
CA ILE A 106 -7.73 -20.13 5.40
C ILE A 106 -8.42 -19.66 4.13
N LYS A 107 -9.15 -18.53 4.21
CA LYS A 107 -9.82 -17.88 3.09
C LYS A 107 -8.98 -16.69 2.63
N SER A 108 -8.74 -16.59 1.33
CA SER A 108 -8.13 -15.39 0.74
C SER A 108 -9.19 -14.30 0.50
N LEU A 109 -8.82 -13.03 0.68
CA LEU A 109 -9.64 -11.86 0.37
C LEU A 109 -9.02 -11.08 -0.80
N PRO A 110 -9.25 -11.52 -2.06
CA PRO A 110 -8.61 -10.93 -3.23
C PRO A 110 -9.12 -9.52 -3.55
N ARG A 111 -10.36 -9.17 -3.16
CA ARG A 111 -10.96 -7.88 -3.53
C ARG A 111 -10.59 -6.80 -2.54
N ARG A 112 -10.19 -5.62 -3.03
CA ARG A 112 -9.72 -4.50 -2.20
C ARG A 112 -10.75 -4.05 -1.15
N PHE A 113 -12.03 -4.01 -1.52
CA PHE A 113 -13.08 -3.60 -0.60
C PHE A 113 -13.32 -4.59 0.54
N GLU A 114 -13.11 -5.90 0.35
CA GLU A 114 -13.36 -6.92 1.38
C GLU A 114 -12.36 -6.79 2.52
N HIS A 115 -11.06 -6.80 2.20
CA HIS A 115 -10.03 -6.67 3.22
C HIS A 115 -9.92 -5.25 3.78
N GLN A 116 -10.23 -4.18 3.01
CA GLN A 116 -10.33 -2.84 3.58
C GLN A 116 -11.50 -2.71 4.57
N PHE A 117 -12.70 -3.17 4.20
CA PHE A 117 -13.86 -3.14 5.10
C PHE A 117 -13.56 -3.92 6.40
N PHE A 118 -13.06 -5.15 6.28
CA PHE A 118 -12.73 -5.92 7.46
C PHE A 118 -11.67 -5.23 8.34
N THR A 119 -10.55 -4.78 7.77
CA THR A 119 -9.43 -4.23 8.58
C THR A 119 -9.66 -2.84 9.15
N HIS A 120 -10.38 -1.96 8.44
CA HIS A 120 -10.53 -0.55 8.84
C HIS A 120 -11.88 -0.28 9.53
N ASP A 121 -12.95 -0.96 9.09
CA ASP A 121 -14.31 -0.63 9.51
C ASP A 121 -14.90 -1.66 10.50
N LEU A 122 -14.63 -2.96 10.33
CA LEU A 122 -15.27 -4.03 11.14
C LEU A 122 -14.38 -4.68 12.22
N LEU A 123 -13.05 -4.70 12.08
CA LEU A 123 -12.17 -5.48 12.96
C LEU A 123 -12.21 -5.01 14.42
N GLU A 124 -12.18 -3.71 14.71
CA GLU A 124 -12.24 -3.23 16.09
C GLU A 124 -13.61 -3.49 16.74
N PRO A 125 -14.75 -3.19 16.08
CA PRO A 125 -16.07 -3.65 16.55
C PRO A 125 -16.15 -5.17 16.77
N TYR A 126 -15.58 -5.98 15.88
CA TYR A 126 -15.52 -7.45 16.03
C TYR A 126 -14.70 -7.87 17.24
N ILE A 127 -13.50 -7.29 17.44
CA ILE A 127 -12.66 -7.57 18.63
C ILE A 127 -13.42 -7.22 19.92
N GLY A 128 -14.08 -6.06 19.96
CA GLY A 128 -14.90 -5.65 21.10
C GLY A 128 -16.08 -6.59 21.36
N HIS A 129 -16.80 -6.97 20.29
CA HIS A 129 -17.94 -7.88 20.38
C HIS A 129 -17.56 -9.28 20.85
N MET A 130 -16.49 -9.87 20.31
CA MET A 130 -16.03 -11.20 20.74
C MET A 130 -15.52 -11.17 22.19
N ARG A 131 -14.87 -10.08 22.62
CA ARG A 131 -14.48 -9.89 24.04
C ARG A 131 -15.71 -9.80 24.98
N ALA A 132 -16.81 -9.18 24.53
CA ALA A 132 -18.05 -9.06 25.30
C ALA A 132 -18.93 -10.33 25.23
N ASN A 133 -18.86 -11.08 24.12
CA ASN A 133 -19.65 -12.29 23.85
C ASN A 133 -18.73 -13.45 23.42
N PRO A 134 -17.99 -14.11 24.33
CA PRO A 134 -17.03 -15.19 23.99
C PRO A 134 -17.64 -16.37 23.22
N HIS A 135 -18.94 -16.58 23.42
CA HIS A 135 -19.78 -17.65 22.85
C HIS A 135 -20.52 -17.24 21.55
N SER A 136 -20.26 -16.03 21.02
CA SER A 136 -20.80 -15.52 19.75
C SER A 136 -20.70 -16.57 18.63
N LEU A 137 -21.67 -16.56 17.71
CA LEU A 137 -21.80 -17.46 16.57
C LEU A 137 -21.02 -16.95 15.34
N LEU A 138 -20.61 -15.67 15.29
CA LEU A 138 -19.64 -15.18 14.30
C LEU A 138 -18.43 -16.11 14.21
N VAL A 139 -17.95 -16.42 13.01
CA VAL A 139 -16.79 -17.32 12.85
C VAL A 139 -15.57 -16.80 13.62
N ARG A 140 -14.93 -17.68 14.40
CA ARG A 140 -13.72 -17.35 15.16
C ARG A 140 -12.55 -17.14 14.20
N ILE A 141 -12.29 -15.87 13.88
CA ILE A 141 -11.12 -15.43 13.11
C ILE A 141 -9.87 -15.54 13.99
N ALA A 142 -9.09 -16.60 13.77
CA ALA A 142 -7.96 -16.96 14.59
C ALA A 142 -6.71 -16.09 14.34
N ASP A 143 -6.49 -15.64 13.10
CA ASP A 143 -5.36 -14.77 12.71
C ASP A 143 -5.62 -14.16 11.33
N MET A 144 -4.83 -13.17 10.92
CA MET A 144 -4.93 -12.55 9.60
C MET A 144 -3.54 -12.26 9.06
N VAL A 145 -3.25 -12.70 7.83
CA VAL A 145 -1.97 -12.43 7.16
C VAL A 145 -2.14 -11.58 5.91
N PHE A 146 -1.27 -10.59 5.74
CA PHE A 146 -1.34 -9.60 4.66
C PHE A 146 0.04 -9.28 4.10
N THR A 147 0.09 -8.71 2.90
CA THR A 147 1.33 -8.11 2.33
C THR A 147 1.55 -6.72 2.94
N PRO A 148 2.62 -6.46 3.73
CA PRO A 148 2.86 -5.14 4.33
C PRO A 148 3.28 -4.06 3.32
N GLN A 149 3.53 -4.45 2.08
CA GLN A 149 4.00 -3.62 0.99
C GLN A 149 3.20 -3.96 -0.27
N ALA A 150 3.06 -3.01 -1.18
CA ALA A 150 2.49 -3.28 -2.50
C ALA A 150 3.37 -4.30 -3.26
N THR A 151 2.74 -5.24 -3.95
CA THR A 151 3.42 -6.23 -4.80
C THR A 151 2.76 -6.28 -6.17
N LEU A 152 3.54 -6.48 -7.22
CA LEU A 152 3.08 -6.64 -8.59
C LEU A 152 2.10 -7.80 -8.72
N GLY A 153 2.30 -8.89 -7.96
CA GLY A 153 1.37 -10.01 -7.91
C GLY A 153 0.02 -9.68 -7.27
N GLY A 154 0.01 -8.78 -6.28
CA GLY A 154 -1.21 -8.22 -5.72
C GLY A 154 -1.91 -7.23 -6.67
N ILE A 155 -1.14 -6.33 -7.30
CA ILE A 155 -1.64 -5.32 -8.24
C ILE A 155 -2.25 -5.97 -9.50
N LEU A 156 -1.64 -7.05 -10.00
CA LEU A 156 -2.13 -7.81 -11.15
C LEU A 156 -3.15 -8.91 -10.76
N GLY A 157 -3.52 -9.04 -9.49
CA GLY A 157 -4.42 -10.09 -8.99
C GLY A 157 -3.90 -11.53 -9.14
N THR A 158 -2.64 -11.74 -9.52
CA THR A 158 -2.07 -13.07 -9.74
C THR A 158 -1.88 -13.85 -8.44
N ALA A 159 -1.74 -13.16 -7.30
CA ALA A 159 -1.89 -13.75 -5.97
C ALA A 159 -2.66 -12.80 -5.02
N PRO A 160 -3.54 -13.33 -4.15
CA PRO A 160 -4.25 -12.53 -3.16
C PRO A 160 -3.30 -11.93 -2.11
N THR A 161 -3.55 -10.68 -1.74
CA THR A 161 -2.70 -9.91 -0.80
C THR A 161 -3.06 -10.14 0.67
N HIS A 162 -4.28 -10.57 0.97
CA HIS A 162 -4.81 -10.75 2.32
C HIS A 162 -5.45 -12.13 2.46
N HIS A 163 -5.26 -12.75 3.62
CA HIS A 163 -5.84 -14.04 3.98
C HIS A 163 -6.29 -14.00 5.45
N ILE A 164 -7.45 -14.59 5.73
CA ILE A 164 -8.00 -14.73 7.07
C ILE A 164 -7.94 -16.22 7.45
N VAL A 165 -7.38 -16.49 8.64
CA VAL A 165 -7.40 -17.81 9.27
C VAL A 165 -8.65 -17.89 10.15
N MET A 166 -9.46 -18.90 9.92
CA MET A 166 -10.75 -19.12 10.58
C MET A 166 -10.78 -20.53 11.20
N GLU A 167 -11.55 -20.71 12.26
CA GLU A 167 -11.94 -22.02 12.76
C GLU A 167 -12.65 -22.86 11.68
N ASN A 168 -12.28 -24.14 11.53
CA ASN A 168 -12.99 -25.04 10.64
C ASN A 168 -14.08 -25.83 11.40
N LEU A 169 -15.35 -25.46 11.20
CA LEU A 169 -16.48 -26.14 11.83
C LEU A 169 -16.65 -27.61 11.39
N MET A 170 -16.03 -27.99 10.26
CA MET A 170 -15.95 -29.37 9.75
C MET A 170 -14.81 -30.19 10.38
N TYR A 171 -14.05 -29.64 11.33
CA TYR A 171 -13.04 -30.40 12.05
C TYR A 171 -13.69 -31.61 12.75
N GLY A 172 -13.10 -32.79 12.57
CA GLY A 172 -13.67 -34.07 13.02
C GLY A 172 -14.54 -34.80 11.99
N LYS A 173 -14.78 -34.27 10.78
CA LYS A 173 -15.44 -35.05 9.70
C LYS A 173 -14.53 -36.23 9.29
N GLN A 174 -15.01 -37.44 9.57
CA GLN A 174 -14.43 -38.72 9.12
C GLN A 174 -15.46 -39.59 8.36
N ASP A 175 -16.70 -39.12 8.25
CA ASP A 175 -17.86 -39.86 7.73
C ASP A 175 -18.60 -38.98 6.72
N ASP A 176 -18.99 -39.54 5.58
CA ASP A 176 -19.68 -38.79 4.52
C ASP A 176 -21.15 -38.45 4.85
N ARG A 177 -21.72 -39.03 5.92
CA ARG A 177 -23.04 -38.65 6.49
C ARG A 177 -23.08 -37.23 7.10
N TRP A 178 -22.00 -36.46 7.02
CA TRP A 178 -21.96 -35.04 7.39
C TRP A 178 -22.50 -34.15 6.26
N GLU A 179 -23.60 -33.46 6.55
CA GLU A 179 -24.28 -32.49 5.69
C GLU A 179 -23.87 -31.05 6.06
N THR A 180 -23.87 -30.14 5.08
CA THR A 180 -23.52 -28.72 5.23
C THR A 180 -24.47 -27.84 4.45
N TYR A 181 -24.83 -26.69 4.97
CA TYR A 181 -25.76 -25.74 4.35
C TYR A 181 -25.29 -24.29 4.59
N ASP A 182 -25.06 -23.52 3.52
CA ASP A 182 -24.86 -22.06 3.55
C ASP A 182 -26.21 -21.35 3.32
N LEU A 183 -26.82 -20.88 4.41
CA LEU A 183 -28.20 -20.35 4.42
C LEU A 183 -28.19 -18.82 4.31
N LYS A 184 -28.93 -18.28 3.32
CA LYS A 184 -29.07 -16.84 3.03
C LYS A 184 -30.52 -16.47 2.67
N PRO A 185 -30.95 -15.20 2.84
CA PRO A 185 -32.30 -14.79 2.48
C PRO A 185 -32.57 -14.89 0.97
N ASN A 186 -33.62 -15.61 0.58
CA ASN A 186 -33.92 -15.97 -0.81
C ASN A 186 -34.19 -14.75 -1.74
N ASP A 187 -34.72 -13.64 -1.21
CA ASP A 187 -35.20 -12.49 -1.99
C ASP A 187 -34.17 -11.37 -2.21
N TYR A 188 -32.88 -11.69 -2.38
CA TYR A 188 -31.81 -10.68 -2.48
C TYR A 188 -30.88 -10.86 -3.70
N PHE A 189 -30.99 -9.94 -4.67
CA PHE A 189 -30.20 -9.90 -5.91
C PHE A 189 -28.97 -8.97 -5.79
N PHE A 190 -27.81 -9.36 -6.33
CA PHE A 190 -26.54 -8.63 -6.22
C PHE A 190 -25.93 -8.28 -7.59
N PRO A 191 -26.26 -7.12 -8.17
CA PRO A 191 -25.88 -6.77 -9.54
C PRO A 191 -24.38 -6.79 -9.89
N GLU A 192 -23.44 -6.58 -8.95
CA GLU A 192 -21.99 -6.69 -9.24
C GLU A 192 -21.44 -8.12 -9.12
N ARG A 193 -22.16 -9.02 -8.43
CA ARG A 193 -21.83 -10.44 -8.30
C ARG A 193 -22.51 -11.26 -9.40
N ASP A 194 -23.72 -10.84 -9.75
CA ASP A 194 -24.65 -11.53 -10.63
C ASP A 194 -24.68 -10.92 -12.05
N ILE A 195 -23.84 -9.90 -12.33
CA ILE A 195 -23.54 -9.35 -13.67
C ILE A 195 -22.03 -9.12 -13.79
N MET A 196 -21.29 -10.08 -14.36
CA MET A 196 -19.85 -9.95 -14.61
C MET A 196 -19.61 -9.56 -16.07
N ASP A 197 -18.65 -8.65 -16.32
CA ASP A 197 -18.31 -8.09 -17.65
C ASP A 197 -19.53 -7.55 -18.46
N GLY A 198 -20.60 -7.15 -17.77
CA GLY A 198 -21.81 -6.59 -18.38
C GLY A 198 -22.84 -7.62 -18.89
N ALA A 199 -22.64 -8.92 -18.64
CA ALA A 199 -23.60 -9.97 -18.93
C ALA A 199 -24.22 -10.55 -17.64
N LEU A 200 -25.54 -10.74 -17.64
CA LEU A 200 -26.27 -11.36 -16.53
C LEU A 200 -25.86 -12.83 -16.37
N VAL A 201 -25.60 -13.23 -15.12
CA VAL A 201 -25.39 -14.63 -14.74
C VAL A 201 -26.67 -15.43 -14.98
N PRO A 202 -26.62 -16.62 -15.62
CA PRO A 202 -27.82 -17.42 -15.89
C PRO A 202 -28.54 -17.86 -14.62
N ASN A 203 -29.88 -17.96 -14.67
CA ASN A 203 -30.69 -18.40 -13.52
C ASN A 203 -30.21 -19.75 -12.93
N SER A 204 -29.83 -20.71 -13.77
CA SER A 204 -29.29 -22.02 -13.35
C SER A 204 -27.93 -21.98 -12.63
N VAL A 205 -27.34 -20.79 -12.48
CA VAL A 205 -26.23 -20.50 -11.57
C VAL A 205 -26.73 -19.81 -10.29
N LEU A 206 -27.70 -18.90 -10.38
CA LEU A 206 -28.35 -18.28 -9.20
C LEU A 206 -29.04 -19.33 -8.33
N ASP A 207 -29.69 -20.33 -8.94
CA ASP A 207 -30.32 -21.49 -8.29
C ASP A 207 -29.31 -22.44 -7.60
N LYS A 208 -28.01 -22.08 -7.59
CA LYS A 208 -26.92 -22.77 -6.85
C LYS A 208 -26.24 -21.88 -5.79
N LEU A 209 -26.74 -20.67 -5.53
CA LEU A 209 -26.10 -19.71 -4.61
C LEU A 209 -26.65 -19.73 -3.17
N VAL A 210 -27.71 -20.48 -2.90
CA VAL A 210 -28.32 -20.62 -1.56
C VAL A 210 -28.60 -22.10 -1.32
N ASP A 211 -28.13 -22.65 -0.20
CA ASP A 211 -28.51 -24.00 0.23
C ASP A 211 -29.88 -23.97 0.93
N GLU A 212 -30.64 -25.06 0.79
CA GLU A 212 -31.98 -25.16 1.37
C GLU A 212 -32.04 -26.30 2.39
N PHE A 213 -32.08 -25.95 3.67
CA PHE A 213 -32.30 -26.92 4.74
C PHE A 213 -33.77 -27.33 4.82
N LYS A 214 -34.13 -28.45 4.18
CA LYS A 214 -35.52 -28.95 4.04
C LYS A 214 -36.08 -29.69 5.26
N ASP A 215 -35.28 -29.87 6.30
CA ASP A 215 -35.70 -30.43 7.60
C ASP A 215 -35.79 -29.30 8.65
N LYS A 216 -36.17 -29.61 9.89
CA LYS A 216 -36.18 -28.64 11.00
C LYS A 216 -35.10 -28.97 12.03
N VAL A 217 -34.49 -27.94 12.60
CA VAL A 217 -33.51 -28.06 13.70
C VAL A 217 -34.27 -28.43 14.99
N LYS A 218 -34.10 -29.67 15.47
CA LYS A 218 -34.95 -30.31 16.48
C LYS A 218 -34.39 -30.13 17.90
N VAL A 219 -34.33 -28.89 18.37
CA VAL A 219 -33.80 -28.51 19.69
C VAL A 219 -34.91 -28.16 20.70
N THR A 220 -34.55 -27.94 21.97
CA THR A 220 -35.49 -27.47 23.01
C THR A 220 -35.86 -26.00 22.82
N THR A 221 -36.92 -25.55 23.49
CA THR A 221 -37.33 -24.13 23.50
C THR A 221 -36.22 -23.22 24.01
N GLU A 222 -35.50 -23.65 25.05
CA GLU A 222 -34.37 -22.93 25.66
C GLU A 222 -33.19 -22.82 24.68
N GLN A 223 -32.81 -23.94 24.04
CA GLN A 223 -31.76 -23.98 23.03
C GLN A 223 -32.10 -23.09 21.81
N LYS A 224 -33.37 -23.09 21.37
CA LYS A 224 -33.85 -22.16 20.31
C LYS A 224 -33.77 -20.70 20.76
N ALA A 225 -34.18 -20.39 22.00
CA ALA A 225 -34.15 -19.04 22.52
C ALA A 225 -32.70 -18.51 22.64
N GLN A 226 -31.76 -19.36 23.07
CA GLN A 226 -30.33 -19.05 23.07
C GLN A 226 -29.82 -18.74 21.65
N LEU A 227 -30.09 -19.62 20.68
CA LEU A 227 -29.67 -19.43 19.28
C LEU A 227 -30.16 -18.09 18.71
N LEU A 228 -31.44 -17.75 18.94
CA LEU A 228 -32.01 -16.49 18.47
C LEU A 228 -31.40 -15.28 19.19
N SER A 229 -31.24 -15.34 20.51
CA SER A 229 -30.53 -14.32 21.30
C SER A 229 -29.14 -14.01 20.74
N ASP A 230 -28.38 -15.04 20.38
CA ASP A 230 -26.99 -14.88 19.99
C ASP A 230 -26.85 -14.44 18.52
N LEU A 231 -27.73 -14.94 17.64
CA LEU A 231 -27.90 -14.40 16.28
C LEU A 231 -28.39 -12.94 16.30
N GLU A 232 -29.29 -12.56 17.20
CA GLU A 232 -29.75 -11.18 17.34
C GLU A 232 -28.61 -10.24 17.72
N LYS A 233 -27.76 -10.60 18.69
CA LYS A 233 -26.57 -9.83 19.09
C LYS A 233 -25.55 -9.72 17.95
N ASP A 234 -25.23 -10.84 17.32
CA ASP A 234 -24.23 -10.91 16.26
C ASP A 234 -24.65 -10.12 15.02
N THR A 235 -25.90 -10.30 14.56
CA THR A 235 -26.43 -9.56 13.40
C THR A 235 -26.61 -8.06 13.69
N GLU A 236 -26.84 -7.67 14.94
CA GLU A 236 -26.90 -6.27 15.35
C GLU A 236 -25.54 -5.58 15.21
N LEU A 237 -24.44 -6.26 15.58
CA LEU A 237 -23.09 -5.78 15.29
C LEU A 237 -22.89 -5.59 13.77
N LEU A 238 -23.24 -6.60 12.98
CA LEU A 238 -23.06 -6.57 11.53
C LEU A 238 -23.87 -5.42 10.89
N SER A 239 -25.14 -5.28 11.27
CA SER A 239 -26.03 -4.22 10.80
C SER A 239 -25.50 -2.82 11.11
N ARG A 240 -25.10 -2.55 12.37
CA ARG A 240 -24.52 -1.26 12.79
C ARG A 240 -23.28 -0.89 11.99
N ASN A 241 -22.43 -1.87 11.67
CA ASN A 241 -21.22 -1.67 10.88
C ASN A 241 -21.46 -1.74 9.35
N ASN A 242 -22.71 -1.72 8.90
CA ASN A 242 -23.14 -1.79 7.49
C ASN A 242 -22.74 -3.08 6.74
N ALA A 243 -22.44 -4.18 7.46
CA ALA A 243 -22.13 -5.48 6.87
C ALA A 243 -23.41 -6.20 6.39
N ILE A 244 -23.34 -6.82 5.21
CA ILE A 244 -24.43 -7.56 4.54
C ILE A 244 -23.85 -8.69 3.64
N ASP A 245 -24.71 -9.56 3.08
CA ASP A 245 -24.36 -10.81 2.36
C ASP A 245 -23.69 -11.90 3.24
N TYR A 246 -23.89 -11.83 4.56
CA TYR A 246 -23.45 -12.85 5.52
C TYR A 246 -24.41 -14.05 5.58
N SER A 247 -23.89 -15.26 5.77
CA SER A 247 -24.67 -16.52 5.80
C SER A 247 -24.70 -17.18 7.17
N LEU A 248 -25.75 -17.96 7.43
CA LEU A 248 -25.80 -18.90 8.54
C LEU A 248 -25.30 -20.27 8.04
N PHE A 249 -24.09 -20.65 8.44
CA PHE A 249 -23.50 -21.93 8.07
C PHE A 249 -23.88 -23.02 9.07
N LEU A 250 -24.72 -23.95 8.62
CA LEU A 250 -25.26 -25.07 9.39
C LEU A 250 -24.57 -26.36 8.98
N VAL A 251 -24.00 -27.08 9.95
CA VAL A 251 -23.43 -28.42 9.78
C VAL A 251 -24.27 -29.41 10.57
N ARG A 252 -24.58 -30.57 9.98
CA ARG A 252 -25.33 -31.65 10.64
C ARG A 252 -24.66 -33.01 10.42
N TYR A 253 -24.58 -33.82 11.48
CA TYR A 253 -24.10 -35.21 11.39
C TYR A 253 -24.80 -36.13 12.40
N PRO A 254 -24.86 -37.46 12.15
CA PRO A 254 -25.51 -38.41 13.06
C PRO A 254 -24.81 -38.50 14.42
N ALA A 255 -25.58 -38.64 15.50
CA ALA A 255 -25.06 -38.60 16.87
C ALA A 255 -24.28 -39.86 17.31
N ASP A 256 -24.30 -40.92 16.50
CA ASP A 256 -23.39 -42.07 16.60
C ASP A 256 -21.97 -41.77 16.10
N VAL A 257 -21.76 -40.69 15.33
CA VAL A 257 -20.44 -40.30 14.81
C VAL A 257 -19.65 -39.54 15.87
N GLN A 258 -18.53 -40.11 16.33
CA GLN A 258 -17.60 -39.44 17.23
C GLN A 258 -16.79 -38.36 16.49
N ALA A 259 -17.28 -37.13 16.51
CA ALA A 259 -16.59 -35.97 15.96
C ALA A 259 -15.55 -35.39 16.93
N SER A 260 -14.35 -35.07 16.41
CA SER A 260 -13.39 -34.21 17.11
C SER A 260 -13.91 -32.77 17.23
N VAL A 261 -13.42 -32.03 18.23
CA VAL A 261 -13.71 -30.60 18.48
C VAL A 261 -12.37 -29.90 18.79
N ILE A 262 -12.23 -28.61 18.47
CA ILE A 262 -11.07 -27.83 18.91
C ILE A 262 -11.24 -27.49 20.40
N SER A 263 -10.22 -27.77 21.22
CA SER A 263 -10.24 -27.49 22.66
C SER A 263 -10.40 -25.98 22.89
N SER A 264 -11.51 -25.58 23.51
CA SER A 264 -11.91 -24.19 23.70
C SER A 264 -13.07 -24.09 24.70
N ASP A 265 -13.42 -22.86 25.10
CA ASP A 265 -14.62 -22.54 25.90
C ASP A 265 -15.92 -22.42 25.07
N ALA A 266 -15.96 -23.02 23.88
CA ALA A 266 -17.05 -22.88 22.93
C ALA A 266 -18.37 -23.53 23.39
N ASP A 267 -19.47 -22.82 23.14
CA ASP A 267 -20.82 -23.31 23.41
C ASP A 267 -21.22 -24.51 22.55
N ALA A 268 -22.26 -25.23 23.02
CA ALA A 268 -22.84 -26.39 22.36
C ALA A 268 -23.20 -26.13 20.89
N TRP A 269 -23.67 -24.93 20.54
CA TRP A 269 -23.98 -24.56 19.16
C TRP A 269 -22.76 -24.57 18.22
N ARG A 270 -21.53 -24.40 18.73
CA ARG A 270 -20.28 -24.44 17.96
C ARG A 270 -19.60 -25.82 18.06
N THR A 271 -19.64 -26.46 19.23
CA THR A 271 -18.96 -27.75 19.49
C THR A 271 -19.74 -28.97 19.00
N GLY A 272 -21.07 -28.95 19.11
CA GLY A 272 -21.98 -30.00 18.65
C GLY A 272 -23.23 -30.14 19.52
N MET A 273 -24.31 -29.43 19.18
CA MET A 273 -25.57 -29.50 19.91
C MET A 273 -26.38 -30.72 19.46
N LYS A 274 -26.63 -31.65 20.38
CA LYS A 274 -27.50 -32.81 20.14
C LYS A 274 -28.96 -32.38 19.98
N ASP A 275 -29.67 -33.02 19.05
CA ASP A 275 -31.10 -32.89 18.90
C ASP A 275 -31.87 -33.53 20.08
N ARG A 276 -33.15 -33.16 20.23
CA ARG A 276 -34.03 -33.62 21.31
C ARG A 276 -34.22 -35.15 21.34
N GLN A 277 -33.91 -35.87 20.26
CA GLN A 277 -34.07 -37.32 20.14
C GLN A 277 -32.73 -38.06 20.25
N GLY A 278 -31.61 -37.35 20.40
CA GLY A 278 -30.27 -37.93 20.37
C GLY A 278 -29.90 -38.53 19.01
N LYS A 279 -30.54 -38.11 17.91
CA LYS A 279 -30.31 -38.66 16.56
C LYS A 279 -29.29 -37.84 15.75
N TRP A 280 -29.41 -36.53 15.79
CA TRP A 280 -28.52 -35.60 15.07
C TRP A 280 -27.70 -34.74 16.03
N VAL A 281 -26.57 -34.25 15.52
CA VAL A 281 -25.77 -33.19 16.12
C VAL A 281 -25.68 -32.04 15.12
N TYR A 282 -25.87 -30.82 15.60
CA TYR A 282 -25.78 -29.59 14.83
C TYR A 282 -24.56 -28.77 15.26
N ARG A 283 -23.89 -28.11 14.31
CA ARG A 283 -22.99 -26.99 14.58
C ARG A 283 -23.39 -25.79 13.71
N VAL A 284 -23.31 -24.58 14.26
CA VAL A 284 -23.80 -23.35 13.62
C VAL A 284 -22.79 -22.22 13.83
N VAL A 285 -22.48 -21.48 12.75
CA VAL A 285 -21.75 -20.20 12.80
C VAL A 285 -22.30 -19.22 11.76
N VAL A 286 -21.99 -17.93 11.91
CA VAL A 286 -22.23 -16.91 10.87
C VAL A 286 -20.92 -16.67 10.08
N LEU A 287 -21.01 -16.71 8.75
CA LEU A 287 -19.88 -16.56 7.81
C LEU A 287 -20.04 -15.34 6.89
N ASP A 288 -18.97 -15.05 6.15
CA ASP A 288 -18.93 -14.19 4.96
C ASP A 288 -19.35 -12.71 5.13
N PHE A 289 -19.40 -12.22 6.37
CA PHE A 289 -19.63 -10.81 6.74
C PHE A 289 -18.54 -9.80 6.34
N PHE A 290 -17.78 -10.06 5.26
CA PHE A 290 -16.64 -9.25 4.81
C PHE A 290 -17.02 -8.18 3.77
N TRP A 291 -18.29 -7.79 3.67
CA TRP A 291 -18.77 -6.86 2.63
C TRP A 291 -19.75 -5.81 3.16
N ALA A 292 -19.68 -4.58 2.64
CA ALA A 292 -20.47 -3.45 3.11
C ALA A 292 -20.90 -2.45 2.02
N ARG A 293 -22.12 -1.94 2.18
CA ARG A 293 -22.85 -1.09 1.23
C ARG A 293 -22.10 0.16 0.74
N HIS A 294 -21.36 0.84 1.61
CA HIS A 294 -20.97 2.24 1.37
C HIS A 294 -19.70 2.40 0.52
N LYS A 295 -18.97 1.32 0.19
CA LYS A 295 -17.81 1.35 -0.73
C LYS A 295 -18.22 1.35 -2.22
N PHE A 296 -19.52 1.36 -2.50
CA PHE A 296 -20.12 1.16 -3.84
C PHE A 296 -20.12 2.43 -4.70
N HIS A 297 -19.79 2.32 -6.00
CA HIS A 297 -19.75 3.46 -6.92
C HIS A 297 -21.15 3.80 -7.52
N ALA A 298 -22.00 4.43 -6.70
CA ALA A 298 -23.44 4.60 -6.94
C ALA A 298 -23.86 5.15 -8.32
N ARG A 299 -23.03 5.99 -8.97
CA ARG A 299 -23.33 6.58 -10.29
C ARG A 299 -23.47 5.56 -11.43
N ALA A 300 -22.77 4.43 -11.39
CA ALA A 300 -22.86 3.42 -12.46
C ALA A 300 -24.22 2.69 -12.44
N MET A 301 -24.69 2.36 -11.24
CA MET A 301 -25.88 1.52 -11.06
C MET A 301 -27.20 2.22 -11.38
N THR A 302 -27.33 3.52 -11.15
CA THR A 302 -28.58 4.24 -11.44
C THR A 302 -28.93 4.22 -12.95
N GLY A 303 -27.94 4.01 -13.83
CA GLY A 303 -28.16 3.76 -15.25
C GLY A 303 -28.60 2.32 -15.53
N LEU A 304 -27.82 1.33 -15.07
CA LEU A 304 -28.08 -0.09 -15.31
C LEU A 304 -29.41 -0.58 -14.72
N VAL A 305 -29.77 -0.15 -13.50
CA VAL A 305 -31.05 -0.52 -12.86
C VAL A 305 -32.25 0.06 -13.60
N LYS A 306 -32.15 1.30 -14.12
CA LYS A 306 -33.21 1.90 -14.96
C LYS A 306 -33.37 1.17 -16.29
N LEU A 307 -32.30 0.56 -16.81
CA LEU A 307 -32.36 -0.27 -18.02
C LEU A 307 -32.99 -1.65 -17.72
N PHE A 308 -32.56 -2.32 -16.66
CA PHE A 308 -33.05 -3.66 -16.28
C PHE A 308 -34.53 -3.66 -15.86
N ASN A 309 -34.95 -2.71 -15.01
CA ASN A 309 -36.35 -2.61 -14.58
C ASN A 309 -37.31 -2.28 -15.73
N LYS A 310 -36.81 -1.72 -16.85
CA LYS A 310 -37.59 -1.47 -18.07
C LYS A 310 -37.73 -2.71 -18.97
N VAL A 311 -36.97 -3.78 -18.72
CA VAL A 311 -36.94 -5.01 -19.52
C VAL A 311 -37.56 -6.21 -18.76
N ALA A 312 -37.38 -6.28 -17.43
CA ALA A 312 -37.68 -7.49 -16.67
C ALA A 312 -39.16 -7.73 -16.30
N HIS A 313 -40.02 -6.70 -16.35
CA HIS A 313 -41.47 -6.74 -16.06
C HIS A 313 -41.94 -7.42 -14.75
N ARG A 314 -41.04 -7.74 -13.80
CA ARG A 314 -41.39 -8.18 -12.44
C ARG A 314 -41.63 -6.96 -11.53
N GLY A 315 -42.40 -7.17 -10.46
CA GLY A 315 -42.70 -6.16 -9.45
C GLY A 315 -41.45 -5.64 -8.71
N PRO A 316 -41.60 -4.64 -7.84
CA PRO A 316 -40.47 -3.99 -7.16
C PRO A 316 -39.76 -4.94 -6.20
N MET A 317 -38.72 -5.61 -6.70
CA MET A 317 -37.69 -6.21 -5.85
C MET A 317 -37.05 -5.13 -4.99
N SER A 318 -36.80 -5.44 -3.72
CA SER A 318 -36.15 -4.58 -2.73
C SER A 318 -34.66 -4.40 -3.04
N ILE A 319 -34.37 -3.57 -4.05
CA ILE A 319 -33.01 -3.24 -4.51
C ILE A 319 -32.33 -2.22 -3.57
N THR A 320 -33.03 -1.78 -2.51
CA THR A 320 -32.48 -0.96 -1.43
C THR A 320 -31.65 -1.79 -0.47
N ALA A 321 -30.33 -1.80 -0.68
CA ALA A 321 -29.40 -2.30 0.33
C ALA A 321 -29.56 -1.51 1.64
N ASN A 322 -30.17 -2.12 2.65
CA ASN A 322 -30.29 -1.58 3.99
C ASN A 322 -29.85 -2.66 5.01
N PRO A 323 -28.78 -2.44 5.79
CA PRO A 323 -28.27 -3.45 6.73
C PRO A 323 -29.32 -3.93 7.75
N SER A 324 -30.23 -3.06 8.19
CA SER A 324 -31.34 -3.43 9.07
C SER A 324 -32.36 -4.35 8.38
N GLU A 325 -32.72 -4.05 7.13
CA GLU A 325 -33.65 -4.87 6.33
C GLU A 325 -33.03 -6.25 6.00
N TYR A 326 -31.72 -6.30 5.74
CA TYR A 326 -31.01 -7.57 5.57
C TYR A 326 -31.00 -8.38 6.87
N ARG A 327 -30.76 -7.73 8.03
CA ARG A 327 -30.84 -8.36 9.36
C ARG A 327 -32.23 -8.91 9.66
N GLU A 328 -33.28 -8.13 9.44
CA GLU A 328 -34.68 -8.56 9.64
C GLU A 328 -35.00 -9.80 8.80
N ARG A 329 -34.62 -9.81 7.52
CA ARG A 329 -34.82 -10.97 6.62
C ARG A 329 -33.96 -12.18 7.01
N PHE A 330 -32.74 -11.97 7.49
CA PHE A 330 -31.85 -13.03 7.97
C PHE A 330 -32.39 -13.70 9.23
N LEU A 331 -32.93 -12.93 10.18
CA LEU A 331 -33.59 -13.46 11.36
C LEU A 331 -34.96 -14.09 11.02
N GLY A 332 -35.62 -13.63 9.94
CA GLY A 332 -36.88 -14.15 9.42
C GLY A 332 -36.80 -15.34 8.45
N MET A 333 -35.66 -16.02 8.32
CA MET A 333 -35.51 -17.16 7.40
C MET A 333 -36.24 -18.43 7.86
N ASP A 334 -37.48 -18.62 7.43
CA ASP A 334 -38.19 -19.91 7.50
C ASP A 334 -37.69 -20.86 6.38
N LEU A 335 -37.29 -22.09 6.72
CA LEU A 335 -36.39 -22.91 5.89
C LEU A 335 -37.10 -23.84 4.87
N GLN A 336 -37.16 -23.46 3.57
CA GLN A 336 -37.82 -24.14 2.40
C GLN A 336 -37.27 -23.68 1.00
N THR A 337 -37.39 -24.31 -0.20
CA THR A 337 -37.61 -25.71 -0.70
C THR A 337 -37.53 -25.88 -2.28
N LEU A 338 -36.50 -26.61 -2.79
CA LEU A 338 -36.34 -27.39 -4.06
C LEU A 338 -35.89 -26.62 -5.36
N HIS A 339 -34.93 -27.03 -6.23
CA HIS A 339 -33.81 -28.01 -6.23
C HIS A 339 -32.96 -28.01 -7.57
N HIS A 340 -31.62 -28.26 -7.51
CA HIS A 340 -30.71 -29.14 -8.34
C HIS A 340 -30.85 -29.26 -9.92
N ILE A 341 -29.92 -29.70 -10.83
CA ILE A 341 -28.53 -30.27 -11.03
C ILE A 341 -28.29 -30.30 -12.62
N PRO A 342 -27.19 -30.73 -13.37
CA PRO A 342 -25.89 -31.42 -13.14
C PRO A 342 -24.60 -30.74 -13.76
N PHE A 343 -24.03 -31.27 -14.88
CA PHE A 343 -22.59 -31.34 -15.30
C PHE A 343 -22.35 -31.51 -16.84
N SER A 344 -21.15 -31.16 -17.38
CA SER A 344 -20.26 -32.01 -18.24
C SER A 344 -19.02 -31.22 -18.81
N ASP A 345 -18.08 -31.90 -19.48
CA ASP A 345 -16.65 -31.54 -19.62
C ASP A 345 -16.07 -31.49 -21.07
N SER A 346 -14.83 -30.97 -21.23
CA SER A 346 -13.71 -31.52 -22.05
C SER A 346 -12.81 -30.59 -22.92
N MET A 347 -11.62 -31.12 -23.25
CA MET A 347 -10.36 -30.44 -23.68
C MET A 347 -10.17 -30.20 -25.19
N ARG A 348 -9.15 -29.38 -25.57
CA ARG A 348 -8.25 -29.67 -26.72
C ARG A 348 -6.86 -28.99 -26.67
N ALA A 349 -5.94 -29.35 -27.58
CA ALA A 349 -4.48 -29.38 -27.34
C ALA A 349 -3.58 -28.48 -28.23
N HIS A 350 -2.25 -28.61 -28.05
CA HIS A 350 -1.15 -27.82 -28.66
C HIS A 350 -0.68 -28.30 -30.06
N LEU A 351 0.16 -27.48 -30.74
CA LEU A 351 1.52 -27.77 -31.34
C LEU A 351 1.88 -26.70 -32.43
N PRO A 352 3.00 -26.77 -33.21
CA PRO A 352 4.40 -26.78 -32.76
C PRO A 352 5.31 -25.69 -33.43
N HIS A 353 6.61 -25.97 -33.58
CA HIS A 353 7.69 -25.04 -33.95
C HIS A 353 7.78 -24.64 -35.45
N ARG A 354 7.61 -23.33 -35.73
CA ARG A 354 8.51 -22.54 -36.63
C ARG A 354 8.74 -21.10 -36.10
N ARG A 355 8.62 -20.90 -34.77
CA ARG A 355 8.52 -19.56 -34.14
C ARG A 355 9.85 -18.87 -33.79
N ARG A 356 10.96 -19.60 -33.68
CA ARG A 356 12.13 -19.19 -32.86
C ARG A 356 12.99 -18.05 -33.44
N PHE A 357 13.15 -17.92 -34.76
CA PHE A 357 14.10 -16.93 -35.32
C PHE A 357 13.62 -15.48 -35.18
N LEU A 358 12.39 -15.17 -35.65
CA LEU A 358 11.77 -13.84 -35.50
C LEU A 358 11.53 -13.41 -34.03
N ILE A 359 11.70 -14.31 -33.06
CA ILE A 359 11.56 -13.99 -31.64
C ILE A 359 12.79 -13.21 -31.13
N TRP A 360 14.00 -13.55 -31.55
CA TRP A 360 15.24 -12.90 -31.09
C TRP A 360 15.32 -11.39 -31.41
N LEU A 361 14.97 -10.98 -32.63
CA LEU A 361 14.95 -9.55 -33.00
C LEU A 361 13.89 -8.73 -32.22
N GLY A 362 12.83 -9.41 -31.77
CA GLY A 362 11.84 -8.82 -30.84
C GLY A 362 12.39 -8.67 -29.42
N TYR A 363 13.20 -9.63 -28.96
CA TYR A 363 13.82 -9.53 -27.64
C TYR A 363 14.81 -8.36 -27.54
N ALA A 364 15.67 -8.14 -28.53
CA ALA A 364 16.63 -7.04 -28.53
C ALA A 364 15.96 -5.65 -28.39
N THR A 365 14.90 -5.41 -29.16
CA THR A 365 14.13 -4.15 -29.07
C THR A 365 13.36 -4.03 -27.75
N SER A 366 12.78 -5.13 -27.24
CA SER A 366 12.15 -5.11 -25.91
C SER A 366 13.15 -4.89 -24.77
N ALA A 367 14.39 -5.36 -24.88
CA ALA A 367 15.42 -5.18 -23.87
C ALA A 367 15.85 -3.71 -23.76
N GLY A 368 16.00 -3.01 -24.88
CA GLY A 368 16.26 -1.56 -24.89
C GLY A 368 15.15 -0.75 -24.22
N VAL A 369 13.89 -1.06 -24.53
CA VAL A 369 12.74 -0.40 -23.86
C VAL A 369 12.66 -0.77 -22.38
N MET A 370 12.88 -2.04 -22.01
CA MET A 370 12.94 -2.46 -20.60
C MET A 370 14.06 -1.76 -19.82
N PHE A 371 15.23 -1.53 -20.42
CA PHE A 371 16.32 -0.78 -19.78
C PHE A 371 15.95 0.69 -19.57
N TRP A 372 15.34 1.34 -20.56
CA TRP A 372 14.86 2.72 -20.46
C TRP A 372 13.75 2.88 -19.39
N LEU A 373 12.82 1.92 -19.33
CA LEU A 373 11.78 1.88 -18.30
C LEU A 373 12.34 1.59 -16.90
N LEU A 374 13.33 0.70 -16.78
CA LEU A 374 14.04 0.47 -15.52
C LEU A 374 14.78 1.73 -15.06
N TYR A 375 15.42 2.48 -15.96
CA TYR A 375 16.02 3.77 -15.67
C TYR A 375 14.98 4.78 -15.16
N ILE A 376 13.81 4.88 -15.81
CA ILE A 376 12.71 5.74 -15.36
C ILE A 376 12.22 5.31 -13.97
N VAL A 377 12.01 4.02 -13.72
CA VAL A 377 11.60 3.52 -12.40
C VAL A 377 12.64 3.86 -11.33
N VAL A 378 13.94 3.69 -11.61
CA VAL A 378 15.01 4.08 -10.68
C VAL A 378 15.02 5.59 -10.42
N ARG A 379 14.78 6.43 -11.45
CA ARG A 379 14.63 7.89 -11.28
C ARG A 379 13.40 8.27 -10.47
N LEU A 380 12.26 7.62 -10.69
CA LEU A 380 11.02 7.85 -9.92
C LEU A 380 11.14 7.38 -8.46
N LEU A 381 11.86 6.30 -8.20
CA LEU A 381 12.16 5.85 -6.83
C LEU A 381 13.12 6.80 -6.11
N ALA A 382 14.15 7.32 -6.81
CA ALA A 382 15.03 8.36 -6.28
C ALA A 382 14.27 9.66 -5.99
N PHE A 383 13.35 10.07 -6.88
CA PHE A 383 12.42 11.18 -6.66
C PHE A 383 11.55 10.93 -5.41
N ALA A 384 10.94 9.75 -5.28
CA ALA A 384 10.08 9.40 -4.15
C ALA A 384 10.81 9.36 -2.80
N GLN A 385 12.12 9.05 -2.77
CA GLN A 385 12.93 9.12 -1.56
C GLN A 385 13.12 10.56 -1.05
N LEU A 386 13.04 11.59 -1.91
CA LEU A 386 13.07 13.00 -1.49
C LEU A 386 11.83 13.41 -0.68
N PHE A 387 10.81 12.56 -0.60
CA PHE A 387 9.57 12.78 0.16
C PHE A 387 9.35 11.71 1.26
N GLY A 388 10.42 11.04 1.67
CA GLY A 388 10.42 9.97 2.68
C GLY A 388 9.65 8.69 2.31
N LYS A 389 9.19 8.53 1.05
CA LYS A 389 8.22 7.47 0.68
C LYS A 389 8.78 6.04 0.68
N LEU A 390 10.11 5.88 0.65
CA LEU A 390 10.78 4.57 0.73
C LEU A 390 11.44 4.32 2.12
N GLY A 391 11.20 5.22 3.07
CA GLY A 391 11.72 5.16 4.44
C GLY A 391 12.11 6.54 4.96
N PRO A 392 12.27 6.69 6.30
CA PRO A 392 12.70 7.95 6.90
C PRO A 392 14.06 8.39 6.36
N HIS A 393 14.24 9.71 6.28
CA HIS A 393 15.47 10.32 5.80
C HIS A 393 16.71 9.89 6.60
N ALA A 394 17.89 10.05 6.01
CA ALA A 394 19.15 9.85 6.71
C ALA A 394 19.40 10.89 7.83
N GLY A 395 20.44 10.67 8.63
CA GLY A 395 20.72 11.44 9.85
C GLY A 395 20.15 10.79 11.11
N ILE A 396 20.01 11.61 12.16
CA ILE A 396 19.41 11.29 13.45
C ILE A 396 18.21 12.22 13.63
N ALA A 397 16.99 11.69 13.75
CA ALA A 397 15.83 12.50 14.12
C ALA A 397 15.90 12.80 15.63
N VAL A 398 15.65 14.04 16.02
CA VAL A 398 15.67 14.50 17.42
C VAL A 398 14.57 15.55 17.63
N THR A 399 13.82 15.45 18.73
CA THR A 399 12.75 16.43 19.03
C THR A 399 13.33 17.67 19.72
N GLN A 400 12.61 18.78 19.68
CA GLN A 400 13.11 20.04 20.24
C GLN A 400 13.24 19.96 21.77
N LEU A 401 12.34 19.22 22.44
CA LEU A 401 12.43 18.89 23.86
C LEU A 401 13.69 18.08 24.18
N GLN A 402 14.02 17.05 23.40
CA GLN A 402 15.24 16.24 23.60
C GLN A 402 16.53 17.07 23.50
N LEU A 403 16.55 18.13 22.67
CA LEU A 403 17.68 19.05 22.57
C LEU A 403 17.79 19.96 23.80
N LEU A 404 16.65 20.51 24.26
CA LEU A 404 16.59 21.32 25.47
C LEU A 404 17.02 20.51 26.70
N GLU A 405 16.44 19.32 26.90
CA GLU A 405 16.82 18.38 27.96
C GLU A 405 18.31 18.02 27.92
N ALA A 406 18.89 17.78 26.74
CA ALA A 406 20.30 17.44 26.62
C ALA A 406 21.24 18.59 27.01
N TYR A 407 20.83 19.83 26.76
CA TYR A 407 21.54 21.06 27.13
C TYR A 407 21.41 21.38 28.63
N ASP A 408 20.19 21.33 29.16
CA ASP A 408 19.88 21.61 30.57
C ASP A 408 20.55 20.61 31.51
N ASN A 409 20.59 19.32 31.14
CA ASN A 409 21.33 18.29 31.88
C ASN A 409 22.85 18.32 31.64
N HIS A 410 23.36 19.30 30.89
CA HIS A 410 24.78 19.45 30.52
C HIS A 410 25.41 18.21 29.85
N THR A 411 24.60 17.40 29.18
CA THR A 411 25.04 16.19 28.43
C THR A 411 25.44 16.50 26.98
N ALA A 412 25.16 17.72 26.52
CA ALA A 412 25.53 18.23 25.21
C ALA A 412 27.06 18.19 24.98
N LYS A 413 27.45 17.98 23.72
CA LYS A 413 28.84 18.13 23.28
C LYS A 413 29.23 19.62 23.18
N GLU A 414 30.50 19.85 22.91
CA GLU A 414 31.10 21.16 22.56
C GLU A 414 30.20 21.99 21.62
N LEU A 415 30.04 23.27 21.94
CA LEU A 415 29.09 24.17 21.28
C LEU A 415 29.67 24.78 19.99
N VAL A 416 29.77 23.92 18.96
CA VAL A 416 30.45 24.19 17.68
C VAL A 416 29.73 25.14 16.73
N ILE A 417 28.43 25.40 16.88
CA ILE A 417 27.74 26.44 16.08
C ILE A 417 28.00 27.83 16.71
N PRO A 418 28.47 28.84 15.94
CA PRO A 418 28.58 30.23 16.40
C PRO A 418 27.23 30.87 16.76
N ARG A 419 27.28 31.88 17.65
CA ARG A 419 26.10 32.69 18.04
C ARG A 419 25.73 33.73 16.98
N ILE A 420 25.39 33.28 15.78
CA ILE A 420 25.00 34.13 14.65
C ILE A 420 23.66 33.63 14.11
N ILE A 421 22.68 34.53 14.03
CA ILE A 421 21.41 34.28 13.32
C ILE A 421 21.50 34.98 11.96
N HIS A 422 21.21 34.26 10.89
CA HIS A 422 21.15 34.79 9.53
C HIS A 422 19.70 34.82 9.04
N GLN A 423 19.25 35.98 8.57
CA GLN A 423 17.96 36.16 7.89
C GLN A 423 18.20 36.96 6.60
N ILE A 424 17.43 36.70 5.54
CA ILE A 424 17.62 37.34 4.23
C ILE A 424 16.33 38.05 3.82
N TYR A 425 16.39 39.36 3.56
CA TYR A 425 15.27 40.14 3.02
C TYR A 425 15.61 40.70 1.64
N HIS A 426 15.10 40.04 0.60
CA HIS A 426 15.17 40.55 -0.76
C HIS A 426 13.78 41.07 -1.14
N ASN A 427 13.64 42.40 -1.25
CA ASN A 427 12.38 43.00 -1.67
C ASN A 427 12.19 42.80 -3.19
N TRP A 428 11.21 41.99 -3.56
CA TRP A 428 10.94 41.65 -4.97
C TRP A 428 10.36 42.81 -5.81
N LYS A 429 9.86 43.87 -5.16
CA LYS A 429 9.21 45.03 -5.81
C LYS A 429 10.15 46.22 -5.92
N ASP A 430 10.98 46.43 -4.90
CA ASP A 430 11.96 47.50 -4.81
C ASP A 430 13.25 46.97 -4.13
N PRO A 431 14.24 46.48 -4.90
CA PRO A 431 15.46 45.87 -4.36
C PRO A 431 16.36 46.82 -3.55
N GLU A 432 16.14 48.13 -3.62
CA GLU A 432 16.87 49.13 -2.85
C GLU A 432 16.28 49.31 -1.45
N SER A 433 14.97 49.04 -1.28
CA SER A 433 14.29 49.17 0.00
C SER A 433 14.70 48.08 0.99
N LYS A 434 15.18 48.54 2.15
CA LYS A 434 15.54 47.70 3.31
C LYS A 434 14.42 47.60 4.36
N GLU A 435 13.23 48.14 4.07
CA GLU A 435 12.07 48.14 4.98
C GLU A 435 11.39 46.76 5.03
N LEU A 436 11.24 46.21 6.23
CA LEU A 436 10.56 44.91 6.45
C LEU A 436 9.03 45.09 6.54
N PRO A 437 8.23 44.11 6.06
CA PRO A 437 6.85 43.94 6.49
C PRO A 437 6.73 43.87 8.02
N GLU A 438 5.66 44.43 8.58
CA GLU A 438 5.45 44.55 10.03
C GLU A 438 5.50 43.19 10.77
N ASP A 439 4.91 42.16 10.17
CA ASP A 439 4.90 40.80 10.72
C ASP A 439 6.27 40.11 10.63
N TRP A 440 7.02 40.33 9.56
CA TRP A 440 8.41 39.85 9.42
C TRP A 440 9.36 40.58 10.36
N ALA A 441 9.11 41.88 10.62
CA ALA A 441 9.82 42.64 11.64
C ALA A 441 9.52 42.14 13.06
N ALA A 442 8.26 41.84 13.37
CA ALA A 442 7.85 41.25 14.64
C ALA A 442 8.44 39.84 14.84
N ALA A 443 8.37 38.97 13.83
CA ALA A 443 9.00 37.65 13.83
C ALA A 443 10.51 37.75 14.12
N ARG A 444 11.22 38.63 13.39
CA ARG A 444 12.63 38.93 13.64
C ARG A 444 12.90 39.45 15.06
N GLN A 445 12.04 40.31 15.61
CA GLN A 445 12.22 40.87 16.95
C GLN A 445 12.19 39.75 18.02
N THR A 446 11.29 38.78 17.91
CA THR A 446 11.29 37.63 18.85
C THR A 446 12.62 36.86 18.86
N CYS A 447 13.28 36.72 17.71
CA CYS A 447 14.60 36.10 17.63
C CYS A 447 15.74 36.94 18.21
N ILE A 448 15.59 38.27 18.30
CA ILE A 448 16.52 39.14 19.04
C ILE A 448 16.28 38.97 20.54
N ASP A 449 15.03 39.08 20.97
CA ASP A 449 14.65 39.10 22.39
C ASP A 449 14.94 37.76 23.10
N GLN A 450 14.72 36.63 22.42
CA GLN A 450 14.99 35.29 22.96
C GLN A 450 16.47 34.87 22.89
N ASN A 451 17.34 35.63 22.20
CA ASN A 451 18.75 35.28 21.99
C ASN A 451 19.71 36.42 22.37
N PRO A 452 19.68 36.91 23.62
CA PRO A 452 20.58 37.96 24.08
C PRO A 452 22.05 37.55 23.91
N GLY A 453 22.83 38.40 23.25
CA GLY A 453 24.24 38.13 22.95
C GLY A 453 24.51 37.34 21.66
N TRP A 454 23.49 37.13 20.82
CA TRP A 454 23.67 36.64 19.45
C TRP A 454 23.77 37.77 18.44
N ASP A 455 24.52 37.53 17.36
CA ASP A 455 24.71 38.44 16.23
C ASP A 455 23.62 38.18 15.16
N VAL A 456 22.51 38.94 15.23
CA VAL A 456 21.29 38.71 14.43
C VAL A 456 21.30 39.53 13.13
N LYS A 457 21.88 38.95 12.07
CA LYS A 457 22.12 39.60 10.78
C LYS A 457 20.95 39.50 9.83
N ILE A 458 20.57 40.64 9.26
CA ILE A 458 19.72 40.72 8.07
C ILE A 458 20.59 41.01 6.83
N TRP A 459 20.31 40.31 5.73
CA TRP A 459 21.04 40.42 4.47
C TRP A 459 20.10 40.89 3.36
N HIS A 460 20.35 42.06 2.78
CA HIS A 460 19.55 42.58 1.67
C HIS A 460 20.12 42.17 0.30
N SER A 461 19.41 42.49 -0.78
CA SER A 461 19.79 42.09 -2.15
C SER A 461 21.20 42.53 -2.54
N GLN A 462 21.55 43.79 -2.31
CA GLN A 462 22.91 44.32 -2.56
C GLN A 462 23.97 43.65 -1.67
N ASP A 463 23.70 43.55 -0.36
CA ASP A 463 24.63 42.97 0.61
C ASP A 463 24.93 41.50 0.28
N SER A 464 23.92 40.79 -0.24
CA SER A 464 24.02 39.40 -0.69
C SER A 464 24.82 39.24 -1.98
N LEU A 465 24.57 40.10 -2.98
CA LEU A 465 25.33 40.11 -4.23
C LEU A 465 26.81 40.42 -4.00
N ALA A 466 27.09 41.45 -3.19
CA ALA A 466 28.46 41.82 -2.81
C ALA A 466 29.19 40.70 -2.05
N PHE A 467 28.49 40.01 -1.14
CA PHE A 467 29.04 38.85 -0.44
C PHE A 467 29.42 37.72 -1.40
N ILE A 468 28.52 37.31 -2.31
CA ILE A 468 28.82 36.27 -3.31
C ILE A 468 29.96 36.70 -4.24
N ALA A 469 29.97 37.95 -4.70
CA ALA A 469 31.04 38.48 -5.56
C ALA A 469 32.43 38.47 -4.89
N ASN A 470 32.50 38.77 -3.59
CA ASN A 470 33.76 38.84 -2.85
C ASN A 470 34.25 37.47 -2.34
N GLU A 471 33.35 36.64 -1.81
CA GLU A 471 33.70 35.39 -1.11
C GLU A 471 33.58 34.14 -2.00
N TYR A 472 32.71 34.17 -3.01
CA TYR A 472 32.43 33.06 -3.91
C TYR A 472 32.34 33.50 -5.39
N PRO A 473 33.35 34.25 -5.92
CA PRO A 473 33.29 34.86 -7.25
C PRO A 473 33.05 33.86 -8.40
N TRP A 474 33.44 32.60 -8.23
CA TRP A 474 33.16 31.52 -9.18
C TRP A 474 31.66 31.28 -9.38
N PHE A 475 30.84 31.51 -8.35
CA PHE A 475 29.40 31.29 -8.38
C PHE A 475 28.59 32.52 -8.83
N LEU A 476 29.23 33.71 -8.94
CA LEU A 476 28.54 34.98 -9.19
C LEU A 476 27.66 34.94 -10.45
N SER A 477 28.18 34.40 -11.55
CA SER A 477 27.43 34.26 -12.81
C SER A 477 26.20 33.35 -12.66
N THR A 478 26.30 32.27 -11.88
CA THR A 478 25.16 31.39 -11.58
C THR A 478 24.14 32.08 -10.67
N TYR A 479 24.61 32.86 -9.68
CA TYR A 479 23.78 33.62 -8.74
C TYR A 479 22.92 34.68 -9.45
N GLU A 480 23.53 35.47 -10.34
CA GLU A 480 22.83 36.45 -11.18
C GLU A 480 21.92 35.76 -12.20
N GLY A 481 22.37 34.64 -12.78
CA GLY A 481 21.65 33.85 -13.77
C GLY A 481 20.39 33.12 -13.27
N TYR A 482 20.09 33.13 -11.96
CA TYR A 482 18.85 32.54 -11.45
C TYR A 482 17.60 33.28 -11.93
N LYS A 483 16.65 32.52 -12.49
CA LYS A 483 15.42 33.05 -13.10
C LYS A 483 14.45 33.63 -12.06
N TYR A 484 14.25 32.93 -10.94
CA TYR A 484 13.30 33.36 -9.90
C TYR A 484 14.06 33.95 -8.70
N PRO A 485 13.70 35.15 -8.21
CA PRO A 485 14.43 35.81 -7.12
C PRO A 485 14.58 34.97 -5.84
N ILE A 486 13.59 34.15 -5.49
CA ILE A 486 13.65 33.20 -4.36
C ILE A 486 14.87 32.28 -4.42
N GLN A 487 15.34 31.90 -5.61
CA GLN A 487 16.50 31.02 -5.77
C GLN A 487 17.79 31.69 -5.29
N ARG A 488 17.90 33.02 -5.40
CA ARG A 488 19.04 33.78 -4.83
C ARG A 488 19.03 33.78 -3.31
N VAL A 489 17.85 33.79 -2.68
CA VAL A 489 17.72 33.64 -1.22
C VAL A 489 18.02 32.21 -0.78
N ASP A 490 17.46 31.21 -1.49
CA ASP A 490 17.71 29.78 -1.25
C ASP A 490 19.21 29.43 -1.21
N VAL A 491 19.99 29.92 -2.18
CA VAL A 491 21.44 29.62 -2.22
C VAL A 491 22.22 30.46 -1.23
N MET A 492 21.83 31.73 -1.02
CA MET A 492 22.53 32.65 -0.13
C MET A 492 22.56 32.11 1.31
N ARG A 493 21.47 31.49 1.80
CA ARG A 493 21.48 30.84 3.13
C ARG A 493 22.52 29.72 3.24
N TYR A 494 22.77 28.95 2.17
CA TYR A 494 23.82 27.91 2.18
C TYR A 494 25.24 28.50 2.20
N PHE A 495 25.50 29.58 1.44
CA PHE A 495 26.81 30.24 1.44
C PHE A 495 27.10 30.98 2.74
N LEU A 496 26.09 31.60 3.37
CA LEU A 496 26.23 32.22 4.70
C LEU A 496 26.60 31.19 5.77
N ILE A 497 25.82 30.10 5.87
CA ILE A 497 26.03 29.04 6.86
C ILE A 497 27.33 28.27 6.58
N ARG A 498 27.81 28.22 5.33
CA ARG A 498 29.16 27.76 5.02
C ARG A 498 30.25 28.70 5.56
N LYS A 499 30.17 30.00 5.25
CA LYS A 499 31.22 30.98 5.56
C LYS A 499 31.35 31.27 7.06
N TYR A 500 30.21 31.48 7.72
CA TYR A 500 30.14 31.96 9.10
C TYR A 500 29.69 30.91 10.11
N GLY A 501 29.19 29.75 9.65
CA GLY A 501 28.38 28.88 10.50
C GLY A 501 27.11 29.60 10.95
N GLY A 502 26.61 29.27 12.14
CA GLY A 502 25.44 29.90 12.73
C GLY A 502 24.14 29.15 12.43
N ILE A 503 23.02 29.84 12.61
CA ILE A 503 21.67 29.35 12.31
C ILE A 503 21.02 30.32 11.32
N TYR A 504 20.44 29.79 10.24
CA TYR A 504 19.61 30.54 9.31
C TYR A 504 18.14 30.33 9.66
N ILE A 505 17.33 31.40 9.54
CA ILE A 505 15.88 31.39 9.80
C ILE A 505 15.19 32.26 8.72
N ASP A 506 14.18 31.73 8.03
CA ASP A 506 13.31 32.52 7.14
C ASP A 506 12.47 33.56 7.92
N LEU A 507 12.10 34.66 7.28
CA LEU A 507 11.47 35.82 7.95
C LEU A 507 10.00 35.60 8.36
N ASP A 508 9.37 34.51 7.94
CA ASP A 508 8.06 34.05 8.40
C ASP A 508 8.13 33.14 9.66
N ASN A 509 9.35 32.84 10.14
CA ASN A 509 9.59 32.17 11.42
C ASN A 509 10.14 33.13 12.48
N GLY A 510 9.52 33.09 13.65
CA GLY A 510 10.04 33.72 14.87
C GLY A 510 10.65 32.68 15.82
N CYS A 511 11.17 33.17 16.94
CA CYS A 511 11.76 32.36 18.00
C CYS A 511 10.88 32.40 19.25
N GLU A 512 10.56 31.22 19.79
CA GLU A 512 9.78 31.07 21.02
C GLU A 512 10.69 30.96 22.26
N ALA A 513 11.93 30.48 22.07
CA ALA A 513 12.93 30.28 23.12
C ALA A 513 14.37 30.45 22.59
N SER A 514 15.34 30.40 23.51
CA SER A 514 16.77 30.52 23.17
C SER A 514 17.30 29.35 22.34
N LEU A 515 18.14 29.65 21.36
CA LEU A 515 18.72 28.70 20.41
C LEU A 515 20.05 28.08 20.88
N GLU A 516 20.51 28.36 22.11
CA GLU A 516 21.75 27.75 22.66
C GLU A 516 21.79 26.21 22.58
N PRO A 517 20.72 25.44 22.85
CA PRO A 517 20.77 23.97 22.80
C PRO A 517 21.18 23.40 21.44
N LEU A 518 20.77 24.07 20.36
CA LEU A 518 21.08 23.70 18.97
C LEU A 518 22.58 23.81 18.66
N ARG A 519 23.34 24.59 19.43
CA ARG A 519 24.77 24.84 19.16
C ARG A 519 25.67 23.63 19.37
N SER A 520 25.17 22.60 20.05
CA SER A 520 25.83 21.31 20.26
C SER A 520 25.86 20.40 19.02
N LEU A 521 25.16 20.78 17.95
CA LEU A 521 25.02 20.00 16.72
C LEU A 521 26.06 20.45 15.68
N PRO A 522 26.82 19.54 15.03
CA PRO A 522 27.80 19.94 14.00
C PRO A 522 27.12 20.55 12.76
N ALA A 523 25.96 20.00 12.38
CA ALA A 523 24.98 20.65 11.51
C ALA A 523 23.59 20.02 11.69
N PHE A 524 22.56 20.79 11.34
CA PHE A 524 21.16 20.37 11.37
C PHE A 524 20.31 21.04 10.29
N THR A 525 19.15 20.43 10.05
CA THR A 525 18.06 20.90 9.19
C THR A 525 16.73 20.49 9.83
N THR A 526 15.62 21.11 9.46
CA THR A 526 14.31 20.78 10.05
C THR A 526 13.53 19.73 9.26
N ASP A 527 12.73 18.93 9.96
CA ASP A 527 11.96 17.80 9.40
C ASP A 527 10.50 17.86 9.89
N GLY A 528 9.57 18.10 8.97
CA GLY A 528 8.13 18.14 9.24
C GLY A 528 7.47 16.77 9.37
N GLY A 529 8.24 15.67 9.40
CA GLY A 529 7.74 14.31 9.59
C GLY A 529 7.08 13.68 8.36
N LEU A 530 6.76 14.48 7.32
CA LEU A 530 6.24 14.07 6.02
C LEU A 530 6.76 15.00 4.91
N GLY A 531 7.25 14.43 3.81
CA GLY A 531 7.71 15.20 2.65
C GLY A 531 9.22 15.33 2.61
N ALA A 532 9.70 16.45 2.07
CA ALA A 532 11.12 16.78 1.99
C ALA A 532 11.60 17.47 3.27
N LEU A 533 12.92 17.50 3.47
CA LEU A 533 13.53 18.25 4.56
C LEU A 533 13.48 19.74 4.23
N SER A 534 13.12 20.56 5.23
CA SER A 534 12.93 21.98 5.00
C SER A 534 14.25 22.74 5.08
N ASN A 535 14.37 23.74 4.21
CA ASN A 535 15.50 24.66 4.13
C ASN A 535 15.20 26.05 4.74
N ASN A 536 14.03 26.23 5.36
CA ASN A 536 13.65 27.47 6.06
C ASN A 536 14.49 27.72 7.33
N ILE A 537 14.87 26.64 8.03
CA ILE A 537 15.72 26.70 9.21
C ILE A 537 16.82 25.63 9.08
N ILE A 538 18.07 26.08 9.08
CA ILE A 538 19.28 25.25 8.98
C ILE A 538 20.37 25.81 9.88
N GLY A 539 21.28 24.98 10.38
CA GLY A 539 22.44 25.47 11.14
C GLY A 539 23.66 24.57 11.01
N ALA A 540 24.85 25.14 11.14
CA ALA A 540 26.10 24.39 11.08
C ALA A 540 27.28 25.13 11.73
N GLN A 541 28.34 24.37 12.06
CA GLN A 541 29.69 24.93 12.20
C GLN A 541 30.24 25.43 10.82
N PRO A 542 31.19 26.39 10.80
CA PRO A 542 31.80 26.89 9.56
C PRO A 542 32.49 25.80 8.70
N ASP A 543 32.44 25.95 7.37
CA ASP A 543 32.96 25.08 6.29
C ASP A 543 32.72 23.56 6.47
N HIS A 544 31.71 23.16 7.25
CA HIS A 544 31.33 21.77 7.45
C HIS A 544 31.07 21.05 6.10
N PRO A 545 31.51 19.78 5.89
CA PRO A 545 31.44 19.13 4.58
C PRO A 545 30.05 19.09 3.93
N TRP A 546 28.97 19.10 4.71
CA TRP A 546 27.61 19.24 4.18
C TRP A 546 27.29 20.64 3.61
N THR A 547 27.78 21.73 4.24
CA THR A 547 27.56 23.10 3.71
C THR A 547 28.46 23.39 2.52
N ARG A 548 29.64 22.75 2.46
CA ARG A 548 30.44 22.63 1.24
C ARG A 548 29.69 21.90 0.13
N MET A 549 29.13 20.72 0.42
CA MET A 549 28.34 19.95 -0.54
C MET A 549 27.12 20.74 -1.05
N LEU A 550 26.39 21.42 -0.15
CA LEU A 550 25.27 22.30 -0.49
C LEU A 550 25.65 23.47 -1.41
N THR A 551 26.90 23.93 -1.43
CA THR A 551 27.31 25.08 -2.25
C THR A 551 28.05 24.67 -3.52
N GLU A 552 28.98 23.73 -3.43
CA GLU A 552 29.82 23.26 -4.56
C GLU A 552 29.06 22.42 -5.59
N ASN A 553 27.82 21.98 -5.30
CA ASN A 553 26.98 21.22 -6.24
C ASN A 553 25.89 22.06 -6.94
N LEU A 554 25.65 23.32 -6.54
CA LEU A 554 24.50 24.12 -7.03
C LEU A 554 24.44 24.27 -8.55
N GLU A 555 25.59 24.49 -9.19
CA GLU A 555 25.67 24.69 -10.64
C GLU A 555 25.25 23.43 -11.41
N ALA A 556 25.69 22.26 -10.93
CA ALA A 556 25.30 20.96 -11.47
C ALA A 556 23.81 20.61 -11.23
N TYR A 557 23.13 21.37 -10.37
CA TYR A 557 21.69 21.29 -10.11
C TYR A 557 20.89 22.45 -10.72
N ASN A 558 21.49 23.39 -11.46
CA ASN A 558 20.74 24.49 -12.09
C ASN A 558 20.03 24.08 -13.42
N TRP A 559 19.19 23.05 -13.38
CA TRP A 559 18.52 22.49 -14.57
C TRP A 559 17.40 23.41 -15.08
N ASN A 560 17.21 23.44 -16.40
CA ASN A 560 16.19 24.26 -17.07
C ASN A 560 14.79 23.60 -17.03
N TRP A 561 14.26 23.34 -15.84
CA TRP A 561 12.92 22.76 -15.67
C TRP A 561 11.82 23.68 -16.23
N LEU A 562 10.80 23.05 -16.83
CA LEU A 562 9.65 23.72 -17.47
C LEU A 562 8.68 24.32 -16.44
N LEU A 563 8.40 23.59 -15.35
CA LEU A 563 7.48 24.00 -14.30
C LEU A 563 8.21 24.86 -13.25
N PRO A 564 7.72 26.08 -12.94
CA PRO A 564 8.40 27.01 -12.04
C PRO A 564 8.74 26.45 -10.65
N TYR A 565 7.78 25.87 -9.95
CA TYR A 565 7.97 25.37 -8.58
C TYR A 565 9.00 24.24 -8.52
N ALA A 566 8.95 23.28 -9.45
CA ALA A 566 9.99 22.25 -9.56
C ALA A 566 11.38 22.83 -9.86
N ARG A 567 11.48 23.91 -10.65
CA ARG A 567 12.76 24.58 -10.91
C ARG A 567 13.35 25.20 -9.64
N VAL A 568 12.53 25.88 -8.83
CA VAL A 568 12.98 26.43 -7.55
C VAL A 568 13.41 25.28 -6.64
N MET A 569 12.54 24.28 -6.43
CA MET A 569 12.79 23.21 -5.46
C MET A 569 13.99 22.30 -5.82
N TYR A 570 14.24 22.02 -7.11
CA TYR A 570 15.39 21.20 -7.52
C TYR A 570 16.72 21.94 -7.67
N ASN A 571 16.69 23.23 -8.02
CA ASN A 571 17.92 23.97 -8.30
C ASN A 571 18.49 24.66 -7.05
N SER A 572 17.66 24.88 -6.04
CA SER A 572 18.02 25.65 -4.84
C SER A 572 17.22 25.30 -3.58
N GLY A 573 15.93 24.97 -3.71
CA GLY A 573 15.00 24.79 -2.59
C GLY A 573 15.10 23.48 -1.79
N GLN A 574 14.00 23.11 -1.13
CA GLN A 574 13.92 21.96 -0.20
C GLN A 574 14.37 20.62 -0.81
N TRP A 575 14.03 20.35 -2.07
CA TRP A 575 14.37 19.07 -2.71
C TRP A 575 15.88 18.98 -3.02
N TYR A 576 16.51 20.10 -3.38
CA TYR A 576 17.97 20.21 -3.49
C TYR A 576 18.66 19.94 -2.15
N LEU A 577 18.25 20.64 -1.07
CA LEU A 577 18.82 20.42 0.25
C LEU A 577 18.65 18.97 0.72
N THR A 578 17.48 18.38 0.48
CA THR A 578 17.20 16.97 0.82
C THR A 578 18.11 16.00 0.05
N ALA A 579 18.37 16.28 -1.23
CA ALA A 579 19.31 15.49 -2.03
C ALA A 579 20.74 15.56 -1.47
N MET A 580 21.22 16.75 -1.12
CA MET A 580 22.55 16.94 -0.54
C MET A 580 22.66 16.33 0.88
N TRP A 581 21.59 16.37 1.67
CA TRP A 581 21.50 15.73 2.98
C TRP A 581 21.63 14.19 2.88
N GLU A 582 20.90 13.56 1.96
CA GLU A 582 21.03 12.12 1.70
C GLU A 582 22.42 11.77 1.13
N GLN A 583 22.96 12.61 0.22
CA GLN A 583 24.29 12.42 -0.37
C GLN A 583 25.40 12.46 0.68
N TYR A 584 25.40 13.43 1.60
CA TYR A 584 26.33 13.47 2.74
C TYR A 584 26.30 12.14 3.52
N HIS A 585 25.10 11.67 3.89
CA HIS A 585 24.95 10.45 4.69
C HIS A 585 25.18 9.14 3.92
N ALA A 586 25.16 9.15 2.58
CA ALA A 586 25.56 8.03 1.74
C ALA A 586 27.10 7.96 1.55
N THR A 587 27.76 9.13 1.61
CA THR A 587 29.19 9.31 1.46
C THR A 587 29.96 9.11 2.77
N LEU A 588 29.36 9.46 3.91
CA LEU A 588 29.93 9.32 5.25
C LEU A 588 30.38 7.88 5.57
N ARG A 589 31.69 7.67 5.72
CA ARG A 589 32.31 6.38 6.02
C ARG A 589 33.46 6.55 7.01
N GLY A 590 33.35 5.89 8.18
CA GLY A 590 34.43 5.86 9.18
C GLY A 590 34.90 7.24 9.65
N GLY A 591 34.01 8.22 9.75
CA GLY A 591 34.35 9.61 10.10
C GLY A 591 34.82 10.48 8.92
N SER A 592 34.95 9.94 7.71
CA SER A 592 35.35 10.69 6.50
C SER A 592 34.17 10.93 5.55
N VAL A 593 34.21 12.03 4.78
CA VAL A 593 33.21 12.38 3.76
C VAL A 593 33.90 12.81 2.45
N PRO A 594 34.48 11.89 1.66
CA PRO A 594 35.23 12.26 0.43
C PRO A 594 34.35 13.02 -0.59
N PRO A 595 34.90 14.00 -1.34
CA PRO A 595 36.30 14.42 -1.40
C PRO A 595 36.71 15.41 -0.29
N TYR A 596 35.82 15.76 0.63
CA TYR A 596 36.08 16.74 1.69
C TYR A 596 37.08 16.18 2.73
N ALA A 597 38.00 17.03 3.15
CA ALA A 597 39.01 16.70 4.15
C ALA A 597 38.42 16.61 5.58
N GLY A 598 39.21 16.06 6.50
CA GLY A 598 38.84 15.87 7.90
C GLY A 598 38.36 14.45 8.23
N SER A 599 38.51 14.11 9.51
CA SER A 599 38.05 12.86 10.13
C SER A 599 36.91 13.16 11.11
N ASP A 600 36.42 12.10 11.78
CA ASP A 600 35.50 12.18 12.93
C ASP A 600 34.13 12.86 12.67
N TRP A 601 33.81 13.11 11.39
CA TRP A 601 32.49 13.58 10.96
C TRP A 601 31.39 12.61 11.38
N ALA A 602 30.29 13.16 11.90
CA ALA A 602 29.18 12.39 12.47
C ALA A 602 27.97 12.34 11.54
N LYS A 603 26.93 11.59 11.92
CA LYS A 603 25.60 11.79 11.35
C LYS A 603 25.05 13.13 11.83
N LEU A 604 24.34 13.82 10.95
CA LEU A 604 23.74 15.12 11.24
C LEU A 604 22.31 14.94 11.78
N HIS A 605 21.82 15.98 12.45
CA HIS A 605 20.57 15.92 13.20
C HIS A 605 19.43 16.57 12.43
N ARG A 606 18.28 15.92 12.40
CA ARG A 606 17.04 16.47 11.87
C ARG A 606 16.18 16.89 13.04
N VAL A 607 15.98 18.19 13.20
CA VAL A 607 15.19 18.75 14.30
C VAL A 607 13.72 18.65 13.90
N MET A 608 12.94 17.90 14.67
CA MET A 608 11.55 17.67 14.33
C MET A 608 10.71 18.95 14.48
N MET A 609 9.96 19.28 13.44
CA MET A 609 8.96 20.34 13.36
C MET A 609 7.66 19.75 12.79
N ASP A 610 7.25 18.62 13.34
CA ASP A 610 6.06 17.87 12.93
C ASP A 610 4.81 18.52 13.54
N GLU A 611 3.79 18.77 12.71
CA GLU A 611 2.53 19.43 13.11
C GLU A 611 1.35 18.45 13.22
N ARG A 612 1.59 17.14 13.06
CA ARG A 612 0.53 16.13 13.09
C ARG A 612 -0.10 15.97 14.47
N GLU A 613 -1.36 15.54 14.47
CA GLU A 613 -2.08 15.19 15.70
C GLU A 613 -1.30 14.14 16.51
N GLY A 614 -0.90 14.52 17.73
CA GLY A 614 -0.06 13.70 18.62
C GLY A 614 1.46 13.91 18.49
N ALA A 615 1.94 14.88 17.71
CA ALA A 615 3.35 15.28 17.68
C ALA A 615 3.74 16.22 18.85
N ASP A 616 5.05 16.28 19.16
CA ASP A 616 5.61 17.22 20.14
C ASP A 616 5.42 18.67 19.68
N ARG A 617 4.94 19.56 20.56
CA ARG A 617 4.87 21.00 20.30
C ARG A 617 6.29 21.57 20.07
N TRP A 618 6.41 22.52 19.15
CA TRP A 618 7.66 23.26 18.92
C TRP A 618 8.05 24.08 20.16
N VAL A 619 9.36 24.20 20.39
CA VAL A 619 9.95 24.80 21.59
C VAL A 619 10.81 26.01 21.25
N PHE A 620 11.58 25.95 20.16
CA PHE A 620 12.53 27.00 19.79
C PHE A 620 11.93 28.05 18.85
N TRP A 621 10.94 27.66 18.06
CA TRP A 621 10.40 28.47 16.95
C TRP A 621 8.88 28.50 16.95
N ASN A 622 8.36 29.54 16.31
CA ASN A 622 6.94 29.71 16.00
C ASN A 622 6.78 30.12 14.52
N HIS A 623 5.55 30.05 14.01
CA HIS A 623 5.19 30.63 12.71
C HIS A 623 4.56 31.99 12.99
N ALA A 624 5.22 33.06 12.53
CA ALA A 624 4.96 34.43 13.01
C ALA A 624 4.70 35.44 11.88
N GLY A 625 5.04 35.10 10.63
CA GLY A 625 4.79 35.94 9.47
C GLY A 625 4.14 35.20 8.30
N HIS A 626 3.72 35.95 7.28
CA HIS A 626 3.12 35.39 6.08
C HIS A 626 4.19 34.79 5.14
N GLY A 627 4.12 33.48 4.94
CA GLY A 627 4.99 32.75 4.02
C GLY A 627 4.51 32.72 2.56
N GLY A 628 5.20 31.96 1.71
CA GLY A 628 4.74 31.60 0.36
C GLY A 628 4.77 32.72 -0.70
N THR A 629 5.42 33.84 -0.44
CA THR A 629 5.35 35.10 -1.24
C THR A 629 5.88 35.04 -2.68
N TRP A 630 6.42 33.90 -3.13
CA TRP A 630 6.96 33.70 -4.48
C TRP A 630 6.10 32.84 -5.41
N GLY A 631 4.95 32.33 -4.91
CA GLY A 631 4.12 31.33 -5.59
C GLY A 631 3.84 31.63 -7.06
N ALA A 632 4.23 30.70 -7.94
CA ALA A 632 4.31 30.90 -9.38
C ALA A 632 3.06 30.43 -10.14
N GLY A 633 2.06 29.90 -9.43
CA GLY A 633 0.78 29.46 -10.01
C GLY A 633 0.76 28.01 -10.47
N ASP A 634 1.86 27.25 -10.33
CA ASP A 634 1.89 25.78 -10.45
C ASP A 634 1.87 25.06 -9.10
N ASP A 635 1.84 25.80 -7.98
CA ASP A 635 1.84 25.30 -6.60
C ASP A 635 0.67 24.31 -6.34
N TRP A 636 -0.51 24.61 -6.91
CA TRP A 636 -1.69 23.74 -6.83
C TRP A 636 -1.48 22.38 -7.52
N PHE A 637 -0.68 22.34 -8.60
CA PHE A 637 -0.38 21.11 -9.33
C PHE A 637 0.53 20.21 -8.52
N TRP A 638 1.51 20.78 -7.80
CA TRP A 638 2.38 20.02 -6.90
C TRP A 638 1.64 19.56 -5.64
N ALA A 639 0.75 20.38 -5.09
CA ALA A 639 -0.14 19.98 -4.01
C ALA A 639 -1.12 18.87 -4.44
N TRP A 640 -1.65 18.92 -5.67
CA TRP A 640 -2.43 17.84 -6.26
C TRP A 640 -1.58 16.57 -6.46
N LEU A 641 -0.43 16.67 -7.12
CA LEU A 641 0.47 15.54 -7.37
C LEU A 641 0.91 14.89 -6.05
N GLY A 642 1.17 15.67 -5.00
CA GLY A 642 1.50 15.15 -3.66
C GLY A 642 0.39 14.31 -3.01
N ARG A 643 -0.89 14.62 -3.29
CA ARG A 643 -2.04 13.80 -2.87
C ARG A 643 -2.25 12.58 -3.77
N HIS A 644 -2.12 12.76 -5.08
CA HIS A 644 -2.45 11.77 -6.11
C HIS A 644 -1.24 10.98 -6.63
N TRP A 645 -0.07 11.05 -6.00
CA TRP A 645 1.18 10.46 -6.52
C TRP A 645 1.09 8.95 -6.78
N ILE A 646 0.33 8.21 -5.96
CA ILE A 646 0.11 6.77 -6.14
C ILE A 646 -0.70 6.52 -7.42
N GLU A 647 -1.74 7.31 -7.66
CA GLU A 647 -2.59 7.23 -8.85
C GLU A 647 -1.76 7.58 -10.08
N VAL A 648 -1.01 8.69 -10.06
CA VAL A 648 -0.13 9.10 -11.17
C VAL A 648 0.96 8.05 -11.46
N VAL A 649 1.54 7.40 -10.44
CA VAL A 649 2.50 6.30 -10.64
C VAL A 649 1.82 5.06 -11.23
N VAL A 650 0.63 4.68 -10.75
CA VAL A 650 -0.13 3.54 -11.29
C VAL A 650 -0.58 3.80 -12.73
N GLU A 651 -1.06 5.00 -13.04
CA GLU A 651 -1.42 5.43 -14.40
C GLU A 651 -0.20 5.52 -15.32
N SER A 652 0.94 6.01 -14.83
CA SER A 652 2.20 6.01 -15.60
C SER A 652 2.67 4.59 -15.92
N ILE A 653 2.58 3.66 -14.96
CA ILE A 653 2.88 2.24 -15.18
C ILE A 653 1.86 1.61 -16.14
N ALA A 654 0.57 1.92 -16.00
CA ALA A 654 -0.48 1.43 -16.90
C ALA A 654 -0.31 1.95 -18.33
N ALA A 655 0.05 3.24 -18.50
CA ALA A 655 0.37 3.85 -19.79
C ALA A 655 1.63 3.23 -20.42
N VAL A 656 2.67 2.97 -19.62
CA VAL A 656 3.86 2.21 -20.05
C VAL A 656 3.49 0.80 -20.51
N VAL A 657 2.64 0.08 -19.76
CA VAL A 657 2.16 -1.26 -20.14
C VAL A 657 1.25 -1.21 -21.37
N ALA A 658 0.42 -0.18 -21.53
CA ALA A 658 -0.40 0.06 -22.72
C ALA A 658 0.47 0.35 -23.96
N LEU A 659 1.53 1.16 -23.82
CA LEU A 659 2.50 1.43 -24.88
C LEU A 659 3.30 0.16 -25.26
N LEU A 660 3.76 -0.62 -24.26
CA LEU A 660 4.43 -1.91 -24.48
C LEU A 660 3.53 -2.93 -25.19
N THR A 661 2.28 -3.07 -24.74
CA THR A 661 1.33 -4.01 -25.34
C THR A 661 0.84 -3.55 -26.71
N SER A 662 0.63 -2.25 -26.90
CA SER A 662 0.38 -1.64 -28.22
C SER A 662 1.54 -1.89 -29.18
N PHE A 663 2.79 -1.65 -28.77
CA PHE A 663 3.99 -1.95 -29.55
C PHE A 663 4.10 -3.44 -29.91
N VAL A 664 3.84 -4.35 -28.95
CA VAL A 664 3.78 -5.80 -29.19
C VAL A 664 2.64 -6.18 -30.15
N CYS A 665 1.49 -5.50 -30.09
CA CYS A 665 0.37 -5.69 -31.02
C CYS A 665 0.68 -5.14 -32.42
N CYS A 666 1.32 -3.99 -32.54
CA CYS A 666 1.84 -3.45 -33.79
C CYS A 666 2.87 -4.39 -34.43
N LEU A 667 3.82 -4.94 -33.65
CA LEU A 667 4.74 -5.99 -34.09
C LEU A 667 4.00 -7.27 -34.55
N ARG A 668 2.94 -7.69 -33.86
CA ARG A 668 2.09 -8.83 -34.25
C ARG A 668 1.33 -8.56 -35.55
N CYS A 669 0.82 -7.33 -35.75
CA CYS A 669 0.13 -6.90 -36.96
C CYS A 669 1.08 -6.73 -38.15
N TRP A 670 2.29 -6.20 -37.93
CA TRP A 670 3.37 -6.17 -38.92
C TRP A 670 3.75 -7.60 -39.37
N ARG A 671 3.89 -8.54 -38.42
CA ARG A 671 4.06 -9.99 -38.69
C ARG A 671 2.84 -10.69 -39.33
N ARG A 672 1.67 -10.02 -39.41
CA ARG A 672 0.51 -10.46 -40.21
C ARG A 672 0.51 -9.82 -41.61
N ARG A 673 1.00 -8.58 -41.75
CA ARG A 673 1.15 -7.87 -43.02
C ARG A 673 2.27 -8.46 -43.87
N LEU A 674 3.44 -8.75 -43.29
CA LEU A 674 4.55 -9.43 -43.96
C LEU A 674 4.14 -10.80 -44.52
N ARG A 675 3.39 -11.61 -43.75
CA ARG A 675 2.87 -12.90 -44.24
C ARG A 675 2.00 -12.74 -45.47
N ARG A 676 1.01 -11.83 -45.43
CA ARG A 676 0.16 -11.51 -46.61
C ARG A 676 0.92 -11.01 -47.85
N ILE A 677 2.16 -10.54 -47.71
CA ILE A 677 3.03 -10.18 -48.85
C ILE A 677 3.73 -11.45 -49.39
N VAL A 678 4.29 -12.29 -48.51
CA VAL A 678 4.89 -13.58 -48.90
C VAL A 678 3.87 -14.53 -49.52
N ASP A 679 2.67 -14.63 -48.93
CA ASP A 679 1.55 -15.46 -49.42
C ASP A 679 1.04 -15.00 -50.81
N ARG A 680 1.32 -13.74 -51.21
CA ARG A 680 1.05 -13.24 -52.58
C ARG A 680 2.16 -13.61 -53.56
N GLY A 681 3.43 -13.51 -53.16
CA GLY A 681 4.54 -13.98 -53.98
C GLY A 681 4.43 -15.46 -54.33
N TYR A 682 4.06 -16.29 -53.34
CA TYR A 682 3.87 -17.73 -53.51
C TYR A 682 2.66 -18.11 -54.41
N LYS A 683 1.78 -17.15 -54.75
CA LYS A 683 0.70 -17.36 -55.73
C LYS A 683 1.08 -17.04 -57.16
N HIS A 684 2.06 -16.18 -57.41
CA HIS A 684 2.57 -15.95 -58.77
C HIS A 684 3.50 -17.09 -59.21
N ALA A 685 4.41 -17.53 -58.32
CA ALA A 685 5.35 -18.63 -58.60
C ALA A 685 4.70 -20.01 -58.80
N LYS A 686 3.36 -20.13 -58.81
CA LYS A 686 2.64 -21.39 -59.06
C LYS A 686 1.71 -21.30 -60.29
N PHE A 687 2.03 -20.41 -61.22
CA PHE A 687 1.32 -20.20 -62.50
C PHE A 687 2.24 -20.28 -63.73
N GLU A 688 3.53 -20.62 -63.55
CA GLU A 688 4.53 -20.70 -64.63
C GLU A 688 5.04 -22.14 -64.90
N ASP A 689 4.73 -23.11 -64.04
CA ASP A 689 5.31 -24.48 -64.07
C ASP A 689 4.39 -25.58 -64.66
N ASP A 690 3.14 -25.28 -65.02
CA ASP A 690 2.24 -26.22 -65.72
C ASP A 690 2.31 -25.97 -67.24
N VAL A 691 3.15 -26.73 -67.95
CA VAL A 691 3.27 -26.71 -69.42
C VAL A 691 3.07 -28.13 -69.96
N ASP A 692 2.05 -28.31 -70.81
CA ASP A 692 1.76 -29.59 -71.46
C ASP A 692 2.88 -30.03 -72.43
N VAL A 693 3.12 -31.35 -72.49
CA VAL A 693 3.96 -31.97 -73.53
C VAL A 693 3.06 -32.84 -74.40
N GLU A 694 2.83 -32.40 -75.64
CA GLU A 694 1.87 -32.98 -76.57
C GLU A 694 2.37 -34.26 -77.27
N LEU A 695 1.43 -35.07 -77.77
CA LEU A 695 1.67 -36.40 -78.35
C LEU A 695 2.11 -36.37 -79.82
N LEU A 696 3.21 -37.07 -80.13
CA LEU A 696 3.53 -37.60 -81.46
C LEU A 696 4.18 -38.99 -81.31
N GLY A 697 3.93 -40.01 -82.15
CA GLY A 697 2.95 -40.07 -83.24
C GLY A 697 3.30 -41.04 -84.38
N GLY A 698 3.09 -42.36 -84.19
CA GLY A 698 2.79 -43.30 -85.30
C GLY A 698 3.75 -44.48 -85.60
N ARG A 699 3.14 -45.55 -86.14
CA ARG A 699 3.72 -46.80 -86.73
C ARG A 699 4.47 -47.71 -85.74
N HIS A 700 4.34 -49.04 -85.74
CA HIS A 700 3.94 -50.01 -86.77
C HIS A 700 3.06 -51.13 -86.19
N GLY A 701 2.34 -51.87 -87.06
CA GLY A 701 1.60 -53.09 -86.72
C GLY A 701 0.22 -53.10 -87.35
#